data_AF-H3DN38-F1
#
_entry.id   AF-H3DN38-F1
#
_cell.length_a   1.000
_cell.length_b   1.000
_cell.length_c   1.000
_cell.angle_alpha   90.00
_cell.angle_beta   90.00
_cell.angle_gamma   90.00
#
_symmetry.space_group_name_H-M   'P 1'
#
loop_
_entity.id
_entity.type
_entity.pdbx_description
1 polymer ?
#
loop_
_entity_poly.entity_id
_entity_poly.type
_entity_poly.pdbx_seq_one_letter_code
_entity_poly.pdbx_strand_id
1 'polypeptide(L)'
;KLCCPGGRCSTSCRELWTILAGRSALREPTQVEAELNRHWDQLHQGLNYYKPPWHHQLQRSKTTNDIAQPLKDFGVRISKLLGLDEPQSVHLLQCHLQEDYRGTRDSFKVVLKDERQSQALLLKIADYYDDERICLLRCVLLLLTYFQDERHVYRAEYSNCVNKLEKDLVSNYQMQFNKLFNAEAPTWESHGSLMTERQVSLWFRQCLREQSLLLEIIFLYSAYFEMSPTDLLSFTKMFKGQGFGLRQTNRHLVDKSMDMLVERTGYTSSLILVEGIDIDLHKCALEDCTEQHQFSSAPDIVKEMDRLLLTFGDAPHHAPVLLAWVLLRHTLQPEESSPVVRRIGNTALQLGVFKHISTMLKSLGVSGNICTAITAKMCIYGLKSSGKCNCQSSSLFICFHPDIQKPNMGLGMILDSAVMFPYKIGALLQLLTALVSNKSTVIKVYNFLDKMSFYTQVYKHKSGEDETLWRTQTRKLLYPLGAGQTNLCMPQGVQGQVIVGGEQGYVVRWEFSYSSWTLFTCEVEMLLHVVSAADVITHCARVKPILDLVSKITSTDWTVSDCLWPLTSRIYMLLQRLTSVINPPVDVIASCVNCLSGLAARMPAKVWSSLRHTGFLPFSSIPLSTLAQCASAEGMKAGNHGNLLVQIEQPRWEYAVAIAFLSLIKTLVRGQLGSTQNKGLVPCVLLVLKEMLPTYHKWRYNTYGVRERIACNNLTDISGIVCGSSTPTLQSLCIYSLANTEAGQAVVNIMGVGVDTIDVVLAAQPSG
;
A
#
# COMPACT_ATOMS: atom_id res chain seq x y z
N LYS A 1 8.87 23.02 30.97
CA LYS A 1 9.96 23.99 31.29
C LYS A 1 10.81 23.46 32.46
N LEU A 2 11.39 22.26 32.30
CA LEU A 2 12.20 21.58 33.33
C LEU A 2 13.71 21.82 33.17
N CYS A 3 14.14 22.28 31.99
CA CYS A 3 15.51 22.68 31.68
C CYS A 3 15.52 24.22 31.54
N CYS A 4 16.30 24.89 32.39
CA CYS A 4 16.66 26.32 32.47
C CYS A 4 15.62 27.39 32.02
N PRO A 5 15.27 28.37 32.88
CA PRO A 5 14.48 29.52 32.46
C PRO A 5 15.36 30.44 31.59
N GLY A 6 15.22 30.38 30.26
CA GLY A 6 15.86 31.33 29.33
C GLY A 6 16.80 30.75 28.26
N GLY A 7 17.04 29.43 28.23
CA GLY A 7 17.78 28.80 27.13
C GLY A 7 16.92 28.66 25.86
N ARG A 8 17.50 28.85 24.66
CA ARG A 8 16.83 28.54 23.39
C ARG A 8 16.30 27.10 23.45
N CYS A 9 15.00 26.88 23.21
CA CYS A 9 14.43 25.53 23.09
C CYS A 9 15.27 24.73 22.10
N SER A 10 15.91 23.66 22.54
CA SER A 10 16.51 22.65 21.67
C SER A 10 15.38 21.91 20.96
N THR A 11 15.28 22.10 19.64
CA THR A 11 14.29 21.44 18.79
C THR A 11 14.78 20.04 18.44
N SER A 12 13.89 19.04 18.53
CA SER A 12 14.18 17.64 18.24
C SER A 12 13.98 17.30 16.76
N CYS A 13 14.53 16.16 16.30
CA CYS A 13 14.27 15.68 14.94
C CYS A 13 12.80 15.28 14.76
N ARG A 14 12.13 14.83 15.81
CA ARG A 14 10.69 14.54 15.87
C ARG A 14 9.85 15.78 15.67
N GLU A 15 10.22 16.90 16.30
CA GLU A 15 9.56 18.19 16.11
C GLU A 15 9.76 18.68 14.67
N LEU A 16 10.99 18.62 14.14
CA LEU A 16 11.27 18.95 12.74
C LEU A 16 10.41 18.12 11.79
N TRP A 17 10.34 16.80 11.98
CA TRP A 17 9.52 15.93 11.15
C TRP A 17 8.03 16.33 11.19
N THR A 18 7.52 16.69 12.37
CA THR A 18 6.14 17.15 12.55
C THR A 18 5.87 18.48 11.80
N ILE A 19 6.84 19.38 11.82
CA ILE A 19 6.80 20.66 11.08
C ILE A 19 6.77 20.38 9.57
N LEU A 20 7.73 19.62 9.05
CA LEU A 20 7.83 19.34 7.63
C LEU A 20 6.63 18.54 7.11
N ALA A 21 6.05 17.66 7.93
CA ALA A 21 4.83 16.91 7.60
C ALA A 21 3.55 17.77 7.61
N GLY A 22 3.65 19.09 7.85
CA GLY A 22 2.52 20.01 7.85
C GLY A 22 1.55 19.83 9.03
N ARG A 23 1.99 19.15 10.09
CA ARG A 23 1.18 18.88 11.30
C ARG A 23 1.38 19.95 12.38
N SER A 24 2.32 20.87 12.18
CA SER A 24 2.60 21.98 13.09
C SER A 24 1.72 23.21 12.81
N ALA A 25 1.66 24.11 13.79
CA ALA A 25 1.08 25.44 13.63
C ALA A 25 1.98 26.38 12.79
N LEU A 26 3.26 26.05 12.63
CA LEU A 26 4.18 26.76 11.74
C LEU A 26 3.76 26.51 10.29
N ARG A 27 3.48 27.60 9.57
CA ARG A 27 2.96 27.54 8.20
C ARG A 27 3.72 28.42 7.21
N GLU A 28 4.49 29.38 7.69
CA GLU A 28 5.20 30.32 6.81
C GLU A 28 6.46 29.67 6.23
N PRO A 29 6.71 29.80 4.91
CA PRO A 29 7.87 29.18 4.27
C PRO A 29 9.22 29.62 4.88
N THR A 30 9.34 30.88 5.29
CA THR A 30 10.53 31.43 5.96
C THR A 30 10.83 30.76 7.30
N GLN A 31 9.79 30.34 8.05
CA GLN A 31 9.94 29.62 9.31
C GLN A 31 10.42 28.19 9.04
N VAL A 32 9.89 27.54 8.01
CA VAL A 32 10.31 26.20 7.58
C VAL A 32 11.77 26.23 7.13
N GLU A 33 12.17 27.24 6.34
CA GLU A 33 13.56 27.42 5.93
C GLU A 33 14.50 27.64 7.13
N ALA A 34 14.09 28.44 8.11
CA ALA A 34 14.88 28.65 9.33
C ALA A 34 15.08 27.35 10.13
N GLU A 35 14.04 26.51 10.23
CA GLU A 35 14.12 25.21 10.90
C GLU A 35 14.99 24.21 10.13
N LEU A 36 14.93 24.20 8.80
CA LEU A 36 15.83 23.38 7.96
C LEU A 36 17.29 23.80 8.11
N ASN A 37 17.57 25.10 8.11
CA ASN A 37 18.92 25.61 8.32
C ASN A 37 19.43 25.33 9.74
N ARG A 38 18.54 25.38 10.74
CA ARG A 38 18.86 25.04 12.13
C ARG A 38 19.26 23.58 12.31
N HIS A 39 18.63 22.67 11.58
CA HIS A 39 18.91 21.23 11.64
C HIS A 39 19.83 20.74 10.51
N TRP A 40 20.51 21.66 9.83
CA TRP A 40 21.35 21.33 8.67
C TRP A 40 22.41 20.28 9.00
N ASP A 41 23.09 20.44 10.13
CA ASP A 41 24.15 19.51 10.55
C ASP A 41 23.61 18.08 10.76
N GLN A 42 22.42 17.95 11.34
CA GLN A 42 21.75 16.66 11.51
C GLN A 42 21.38 16.05 10.15
N LEU A 43 20.73 16.81 9.28
CA LEU A 43 20.27 16.36 7.96
C LEU A 43 21.45 15.92 7.07
N HIS A 44 22.51 16.73 7.07
CA HIS A 44 23.72 16.48 6.29
C HIS A 44 24.51 15.26 6.78
N GLN A 45 24.70 15.13 8.10
CA GLN A 45 25.45 14.00 8.66
C GLN A 45 24.61 12.72 8.73
N GLY A 46 23.28 12.79 8.70
CA GLY A 46 22.40 11.63 8.89
C GLY A 46 22.65 10.97 10.25
N LEU A 47 22.66 9.64 10.30
CA LEU A 47 22.87 8.88 11.54
C LEU A 47 24.27 9.08 12.13
N ASN A 48 25.25 9.52 11.34
CA ASN A 48 26.59 9.86 11.84
C ASN A 48 26.59 11.11 12.73
N TYR A 49 25.49 11.89 12.74
CA TYR A 49 25.30 12.95 13.72
C TYR A 49 25.42 12.42 15.16
N TYR A 50 24.86 11.23 15.43
CA TYR A 50 24.93 10.58 16.73
C TYR A 50 26.26 9.83 16.89
N LYS A 51 27.16 10.41 17.70
CA LYS A 51 28.55 9.98 17.80
C LYS A 51 28.74 8.94 18.90
N PRO A 52 29.65 7.97 18.71
CA PRO A 52 30.03 7.07 19.78
C PRO A 52 30.79 7.84 20.89
N PRO A 53 30.90 7.30 22.12
CA PRO A 53 31.65 7.93 23.20
C PRO A 53 33.15 8.06 22.84
N TRP A 54 33.75 9.23 23.07
CA TRP A 54 35.18 9.47 22.87
C TRP A 54 35.90 9.73 24.20
N HIS A 55 36.98 8.97 24.47
CA HIS A 55 37.73 9.03 25.74
C HIS A 55 38.24 10.43 26.16
N HIS A 56 38.48 11.35 25.20
CA HIS A 56 38.97 12.71 25.48
C HIS A 56 37.88 13.73 25.86
N GLN A 57 36.59 13.44 25.61
CA GLN A 57 35.48 14.36 25.91
C GLN A 57 34.91 14.22 27.33
N LEU A 58 35.18 13.11 28.01
CA LEU A 58 34.91 12.88 29.44
C LEU A 58 35.50 13.98 30.36
N GLN A 59 36.54 14.68 29.91
CA GLN A 59 37.11 15.82 30.64
C GLN A 59 36.44 17.17 30.31
N ARG A 60 35.83 17.34 29.12
CA ARG A 60 35.14 18.57 28.70
C ARG A 60 33.70 18.68 29.24
N SER A 61 33.04 17.56 29.55
CA SER A 61 31.70 17.56 30.17
C SER A 61 31.70 18.07 31.63
N LYS A 62 32.86 18.06 32.29
CA LYS A 62 33.07 18.69 33.60
C LYS A 62 33.02 20.23 33.54
N THR A 63 33.19 20.85 32.37
CA THR A 63 33.29 22.32 32.20
C THR A 63 32.01 23.03 31.75
N THR A 64 30.91 22.32 31.45
CA THR A 64 29.62 22.98 31.15
C THR A 64 28.94 23.35 32.47
N ASN A 65 29.13 24.59 32.93
CA ASN A 65 28.71 25.07 34.25
C ASN A 65 27.18 25.22 34.46
N ASP A 66 26.36 24.90 33.45
CA ASP A 66 24.95 25.30 33.40
C ASP A 66 23.93 24.15 33.58
N ILE A 67 24.40 22.92 33.85
CA ILE A 67 23.55 21.72 33.99
C ILE A 67 23.70 21.11 35.38
N ALA A 68 22.58 20.80 36.04
CA ALA A 68 22.56 20.20 37.38
C ALA A 68 23.24 18.82 37.41
N GLN A 69 24.03 18.56 38.45
CA GLN A 69 24.81 17.31 38.59
C GLN A 69 23.98 16.01 38.44
N PRO A 70 22.77 15.88 39.00
CA PRO A 70 21.97 14.67 38.83
C PRO A 70 21.57 14.38 37.36
N LEU A 71 21.44 15.41 36.53
CA LEU A 71 21.18 15.25 35.10
C LEU A 71 22.43 14.79 34.35
N LYS A 72 23.61 15.26 34.77
CA LYS A 72 24.90 14.80 34.21
C LYS A 72 25.14 13.33 34.54
N ASP A 73 24.91 12.94 35.79
CA ASP A 73 25.09 11.55 36.25
C ASP A 73 24.12 10.60 35.54
N PHE A 74 22.87 11.03 35.33
CA PHE A 74 21.91 10.27 34.54
C PHE A 74 22.26 10.25 33.04
N GLY A 75 22.80 11.35 32.50
CA GLY A 75 23.33 11.43 31.14
C GLY A 75 24.46 10.42 30.86
N VAL A 76 25.33 10.15 31.84
CA VAL A 76 26.35 9.09 31.73
C VAL A 76 25.72 7.70 31.66
N ARG A 77 24.64 7.46 32.42
CA ARG A 77 23.90 6.17 32.34
C ARG A 77 23.25 5.99 30.96
N ILE A 78 22.70 7.06 30.38
CA ILE A 78 22.14 7.07 29.02
C ILE A 78 23.25 6.80 27.99
N SER A 79 24.36 7.53 28.08
CA SER A 79 25.53 7.37 27.19
C SER A 79 26.02 5.93 27.16
N LYS A 80 26.14 5.30 28.34
CA LYS A 80 26.52 3.89 28.44
C LYS A 80 25.50 2.96 27.80
N LEU A 81 24.20 3.16 28.05
CA LEU A 81 23.14 2.29 27.51
C LEU A 81 23.04 2.38 25.99
N LEU A 82 23.18 3.57 25.42
CA LEU A 82 22.99 3.83 23.99
C LEU A 82 24.26 3.73 23.16
N GLY A 83 25.44 3.70 23.80
CA GLY A 83 26.70 3.85 23.08
C GLY A 83 26.78 5.21 22.38
N LEU A 84 26.29 6.26 23.04
CA LEU A 84 26.20 7.64 22.53
C LEU A 84 27.12 8.55 23.34
N ASP A 85 27.68 9.59 22.73
CA ASP A 85 28.48 10.58 23.46
C ASP A 85 27.69 11.23 24.63
N GLU A 86 28.40 11.64 25.69
CA GLU A 86 27.74 12.18 26.89
C GLU A 86 26.98 13.49 26.61
N PRO A 87 27.50 14.45 25.81
CA PRO A 87 26.78 15.68 25.48
C PRO A 87 25.45 15.44 24.76
N GLN A 88 25.42 14.55 23.75
CA GLN A 88 24.18 14.21 23.05
C GLN A 88 23.23 13.41 23.94
N SER A 89 23.75 12.59 24.84
CA SER A 89 22.94 11.86 25.83
C SER A 89 22.20 12.80 26.79
N VAL A 90 22.88 13.86 27.25
CA VAL A 90 22.25 14.90 28.08
C VAL A 90 21.26 15.73 27.27
N HIS A 91 21.59 16.06 26.03
CA HIS A 91 20.68 16.77 25.13
C HIS A 91 19.39 15.99 24.87
N LEU A 92 19.51 14.70 24.57
CA LEU A 92 18.38 13.79 24.36
C LEU A 92 17.45 13.75 25.58
N LEU A 93 18.03 13.65 26.78
CA LEU A 93 17.28 13.73 28.03
C LEU A 93 16.52 15.06 28.14
N GLN A 94 17.15 16.19 27.79
CA GLN A 94 16.50 17.49 27.84
C GLN A 94 15.31 17.57 26.87
N CYS A 95 15.43 17.05 25.65
CA CYS A 95 14.34 17.00 24.67
C CYS A 95 13.19 16.12 25.18
N HIS A 96 13.48 14.90 25.64
CA HIS A 96 12.46 14.00 26.21
C HIS A 96 11.71 14.65 27.40
N LEU A 97 12.42 15.35 28.28
CA LEU A 97 11.81 16.05 29.42
C LEU A 97 10.92 17.23 29.01
N GLN A 98 11.11 17.79 27.82
CA GLN A 98 10.30 18.89 27.30
C GLN A 98 9.05 18.37 26.58
N GLU A 99 9.18 17.30 25.81
CA GLU A 99 8.15 16.81 24.91
C GLU A 99 7.23 15.77 25.55
N ASP A 100 7.82 14.75 26.19
CA ASP A 100 7.12 13.51 26.54
C ASP A 100 6.95 13.33 28.05
N TYR A 101 7.84 13.90 28.85
CA TYR A 101 7.75 13.74 30.31
C TYR A 101 6.59 14.55 30.89
N ARG A 102 5.57 13.85 31.42
CA ARG A 102 4.37 14.45 32.04
C ARG A 102 4.50 14.74 33.54
N GLY A 103 5.63 14.41 34.16
CA GLY A 103 5.86 14.63 35.59
C GLY A 103 6.33 16.05 35.93
N THR A 104 6.32 16.39 37.22
CA THR A 104 6.85 17.66 37.73
C THR A 104 8.35 17.57 38.02
N ARG A 105 8.97 18.71 38.34
CA ARG A 105 10.41 18.77 38.69
C ARG A 105 10.72 17.95 39.93
N ASP A 106 9.82 17.96 40.90
CA ASP A 106 10.02 17.21 42.15
C ASP A 106 9.72 15.72 41.96
N SER A 107 8.74 15.35 41.14
CA SER A 107 8.54 13.94 40.77
C SER A 107 9.75 13.39 40.02
N PHE A 108 10.37 14.18 39.15
CA PHE A 108 11.59 13.79 38.43
C PHE A 108 12.77 13.51 39.38
N LYS A 109 12.97 14.35 40.40
CA LYS A 109 13.99 14.08 41.43
C LYS A 109 13.74 12.78 42.18
N VAL A 110 12.47 12.41 42.41
CA VAL A 110 12.09 11.13 43.04
C VAL A 110 12.41 9.96 42.09
N VAL A 111 12.04 10.08 40.81
CA VAL A 111 12.34 9.08 39.77
C VAL A 111 13.84 8.81 39.65
N LEU A 112 14.68 9.84 39.72
CA LEU A 112 16.14 9.68 39.67
C LEU A 112 16.72 8.96 40.90
N LYS A 113 16.06 9.03 42.05
CA LYS A 113 16.50 8.39 43.30
C LYS A 113 16.01 6.95 43.42
N ASP A 114 14.85 6.64 42.85
CA ASP A 114 14.30 5.28 42.83
C ASP A 114 14.89 4.48 41.66
N GLU A 115 15.65 3.43 41.96
CA GLU A 115 16.40 2.71 40.92
C GLU A 115 15.48 2.04 39.90
N ARG A 116 14.30 1.54 40.30
CA ARG A 116 13.33 0.90 39.39
C ARG A 116 12.73 1.91 38.42
N GLN A 117 12.31 3.07 38.91
CA GLN A 117 11.78 4.15 38.08
C GLN A 117 12.85 4.77 37.19
N SER A 118 14.08 4.89 37.70
CA SER A 118 15.25 5.36 36.96
C SER A 118 15.58 4.44 35.77
N GLN A 119 15.58 3.12 35.99
CA GLN A 119 15.75 2.14 34.91
C GLN A 119 14.61 2.18 33.89
N ALA A 120 13.36 2.32 34.34
CA ALA A 120 12.22 2.46 33.43
C ALA A 120 12.34 3.73 32.58
N LEU A 121 12.82 4.83 33.14
CA LEU A 121 13.08 6.07 32.41
C LEU A 121 14.23 5.91 31.40
N LEU A 122 15.30 5.19 31.75
CA LEU A 122 16.40 4.91 30.80
C LEU A 122 15.90 4.19 29.54
N LEU A 123 15.06 3.17 29.71
CA LEU A 123 14.49 2.45 28.57
C LEU A 123 13.57 3.34 27.73
N LYS A 124 12.76 4.21 28.37
CA LYS A 124 11.95 5.20 27.62
C LYS A 124 12.79 6.19 26.82
N ILE A 125 13.97 6.55 27.33
CA ILE A 125 14.90 7.43 26.60
C ILE A 125 15.57 6.69 25.46
N ALA A 126 15.83 5.38 25.60
CA ALA A 126 16.27 4.54 24.48
C ALA A 126 15.21 4.48 23.38
N ASP A 127 13.94 4.28 23.72
CA ASP A 127 12.84 4.34 22.75
C ASP A 127 12.77 5.73 22.06
N TYR A 128 12.91 6.82 22.83
CA TYR A 128 12.94 8.18 22.29
C TYR A 128 14.13 8.43 21.35
N TYR A 129 15.31 7.89 21.68
CA TYR A 129 16.51 7.95 20.82
C TYR A 129 16.29 7.25 19.47
N ASP A 130 15.73 6.04 19.51
CA ASP A 130 15.43 5.26 18.31
C ASP A 130 14.44 6.01 17.40
N ASP A 131 13.43 6.65 17.99
CA ASP A 131 12.48 7.48 17.27
C ASP A 131 13.12 8.73 16.66
N GLU A 132 14.00 9.43 17.39
CA GLU A 132 14.72 10.61 16.89
C GLU A 132 15.51 10.29 15.61
N ARG A 133 16.19 9.13 15.59
CA ARG A 133 16.96 8.65 14.43
C ARG A 133 16.07 8.33 13.23
N ILE A 134 14.91 7.71 13.48
CA ILE A 134 13.92 7.43 12.43
C ILE A 134 13.32 8.73 11.88
N CYS A 135 12.97 9.68 12.75
CA CYS A 135 12.46 10.99 12.36
C CYS A 135 13.48 11.77 11.52
N LEU A 136 14.76 11.71 11.87
CA LEU A 136 15.82 12.32 11.06
C LEU A 136 15.84 11.79 9.62
N LEU A 137 15.84 10.46 9.45
CA LEU A 137 15.80 9.85 8.12
C LEU A 137 14.49 10.18 7.39
N ARG A 138 13.36 10.21 8.10
CA ARG A 138 12.05 10.59 7.53
C ARG A 138 12.03 12.04 7.05
N CYS A 139 12.73 12.96 7.72
CA CYS A 139 12.87 14.34 7.23
C CYS A 139 13.55 14.37 5.87
N VAL A 140 14.67 13.66 5.70
CA VAL A 140 15.39 13.60 4.42
C VAL A 140 14.55 12.92 3.34
N LEU A 141 13.86 11.83 3.68
CA LEU A 141 12.94 11.14 2.78
C LEU A 141 11.80 12.06 2.31
N LEU A 142 11.25 12.87 3.21
CA LEU A 142 10.18 13.81 2.92
C LEU A 142 10.65 14.94 2.00
N LEU A 143 11.86 15.46 2.22
CA LEU A 143 12.49 16.44 1.33
C LEU A 143 12.61 15.87 -0.09
N LEU A 144 13.16 14.67 -0.26
CA LEU A 144 13.27 14.01 -1.56
C LEU A 144 11.91 13.66 -2.19
N THR A 145 10.86 13.49 -1.38
CA THR A 145 9.52 13.20 -1.89
C THR A 145 8.87 14.43 -2.53
N TYR A 146 9.12 15.63 -1.99
CA TYR A 146 8.35 16.83 -2.33
C TYR A 146 9.16 17.98 -2.95
N PHE A 147 10.49 17.87 -3.05
CA PHE A 147 11.33 18.96 -3.59
C PHE A 147 11.01 19.35 -5.05
N GLN A 148 10.39 18.45 -5.83
CA GLN A 148 9.94 18.72 -7.20
C GLN A 148 8.42 18.83 -7.33
N ASP A 149 7.64 18.64 -6.26
CA ASP A 149 6.18 18.69 -6.35
C ASP A 149 5.69 20.14 -6.43
N GLU A 150 5.20 20.53 -7.61
CA GLU A 150 4.69 21.89 -7.86
C GLU A 150 3.46 22.25 -7.00
N ARG A 151 2.76 21.25 -6.46
CA ARG A 151 1.59 21.47 -5.60
C ARG A 151 1.99 21.66 -4.14
N HIS A 152 3.24 21.37 -3.78
CA HIS A 152 3.69 21.43 -2.41
C HIS A 152 4.06 22.87 -2.01
N VAL A 153 3.53 23.33 -0.88
CA VAL A 153 3.66 24.72 -0.42
C VAL A 153 5.12 25.10 -0.16
N TYR A 154 5.94 24.18 0.36
CA TYR A 154 7.35 24.39 0.71
C TYR A 154 8.35 23.87 -0.34
N ARG A 155 7.92 23.74 -1.60
CA ARG A 155 8.74 23.16 -2.67
C ARG A 155 10.08 23.89 -2.84
N ALA A 156 10.09 25.22 -2.78
CA ALA A 156 11.30 26.03 -2.97
C ALA A 156 12.34 25.77 -1.87
N GLU A 157 11.89 25.77 -0.61
CA GLU A 157 12.72 25.53 0.56
C GLU A 157 13.28 24.12 0.56
N TYR A 158 12.45 23.14 0.18
CA TYR A 158 12.86 21.74 0.10
C TYR A 158 13.89 21.53 -1.03
N SER A 159 13.64 22.12 -2.20
CA SER A 159 14.59 22.10 -3.32
C SER A 159 15.93 22.71 -2.94
N ASN A 160 15.94 23.88 -2.29
CA ASN A 160 17.16 24.51 -1.80
C ASN A 160 17.93 23.62 -0.81
N CYS A 161 17.23 22.89 0.06
CA CYS A 161 17.85 21.95 1.00
C CYS A 161 18.43 20.73 0.28
N VAL A 162 17.68 20.11 -0.65
CA VAL A 162 18.12 18.95 -1.43
C VAL A 162 19.35 19.29 -2.28
N ASN A 163 19.37 20.46 -2.93
CA ASN A 163 20.52 20.90 -3.73
C ASN A 163 21.79 21.09 -2.88
N LYS A 164 21.65 21.42 -1.58
CA LYS A 164 22.80 21.46 -0.65
C LYS A 164 23.26 20.05 -0.24
N LEU A 165 22.34 19.08 -0.16
CA LEU A 165 22.62 17.69 0.23
C LEU A 165 23.20 16.85 -0.91
N GLU A 166 22.86 17.17 -2.16
CA GLU A 166 23.07 16.35 -3.36
C GLU A 166 24.46 15.71 -3.45
N LYS A 167 25.53 16.51 -3.30
CA LYS A 167 26.91 16.08 -3.61
C LYS A 167 27.41 14.88 -2.81
N ASP A 168 27.01 14.76 -1.55
CA ASP A 168 27.56 13.77 -0.61
C ASP A 168 26.50 12.80 -0.06
N LEU A 169 25.22 12.96 -0.44
CA LEU A 169 24.13 12.21 0.15
C LEU A 169 24.30 10.69 -0.05
N VAL A 170 24.47 10.24 -1.29
CA VAL A 170 24.52 8.80 -1.63
C VAL A 170 25.72 8.14 -0.99
N SER A 171 26.92 8.72 -1.11
CA SER A 171 28.16 8.16 -0.57
C SER A 171 28.11 8.10 0.97
N ASN A 172 27.62 9.14 1.64
CA ASN A 172 27.46 9.17 3.08
C ASN A 172 26.44 8.13 3.57
N TYR A 173 25.27 8.03 2.93
CA TYR A 173 24.20 7.12 3.34
C TYR A 173 24.55 5.65 3.02
N GLN A 174 25.28 5.39 1.94
CA GLN A 174 25.84 4.08 1.63
C GLN A 174 26.82 3.63 2.72
N MET A 175 27.71 4.52 3.17
CA MET A 175 28.65 4.23 4.26
C MET A 175 27.91 3.94 5.57
N GLN A 176 26.88 4.73 5.90
CA GLN A 176 26.06 4.51 7.09
C GLN A 176 25.32 3.18 7.05
N PHE A 177 24.76 2.83 5.90
CA PHE A 177 24.11 1.54 5.69
C PHE A 177 25.09 0.38 5.90
N ASN A 178 26.29 0.46 5.32
CA ASN A 178 27.34 -0.55 5.55
C ASN A 178 27.77 -0.66 7.01
N LYS A 179 27.90 0.47 7.72
CA LYS A 179 28.24 0.48 9.14
C LYS A 179 27.16 -0.21 9.98
N LEU A 180 25.87 0.07 9.71
CA LEU A 180 24.75 -0.57 10.40
C LEU A 180 24.63 -2.06 10.09
N PHE A 181 24.84 -2.45 8.83
CA PHE A 181 24.76 -3.85 8.42
C PHE A 181 25.82 -4.72 9.13
N ASN A 182 27.01 -4.17 9.32
CA ASN A 182 28.15 -4.85 9.94
C ASN A 182 28.26 -4.60 11.46
N ALA A 183 27.30 -3.90 12.08
CA ALA A 183 27.35 -3.60 13.50
C ALA A 183 27.19 -4.88 14.35
N GLU A 184 28.08 -5.08 15.32
CA GLU A 184 27.98 -6.16 16.28
C GLU A 184 26.91 -5.86 17.34
N ALA A 185 26.20 -6.90 17.78
CA ALA A 185 25.16 -6.75 18.78
C ALA A 185 25.71 -6.21 20.12
N PRO A 186 25.02 -5.24 20.75
CA PRO A 186 25.45 -4.72 22.05
C PRO A 186 25.34 -5.80 23.12
N THR A 187 26.26 -5.78 24.07
CA THR A 187 26.35 -6.74 25.18
C THR A 187 26.15 -6.05 26.52
N TRP A 188 25.86 -6.82 27.56
CA TRP A 188 25.80 -6.30 28.93
C TRP A 188 27.14 -5.70 29.41
N GLU A 189 28.27 -6.19 28.88
CA GLU A 189 29.61 -5.67 29.18
C GLU A 189 29.84 -4.29 28.56
N SER A 190 29.42 -4.12 27.29
CA SER A 190 29.59 -2.88 26.55
C SER A 190 28.57 -1.81 26.95
N HIS A 191 27.29 -2.18 27.11
CA HIS A 191 26.18 -1.22 27.27
C HIS A 191 25.49 -1.30 28.66
N GLY A 192 25.98 -2.14 29.56
CA GLY A 192 25.48 -2.28 30.93
C GLY A 192 24.33 -3.29 31.09
N SER A 193 23.94 -3.53 32.34
CA SER A 193 23.03 -4.63 32.72
C SER A 193 21.61 -4.54 32.18
N LEU A 194 21.18 -3.38 31.68
CA LEU A 194 19.88 -3.21 31.04
C LEU A 194 19.84 -3.79 29.61
N MET A 195 21.00 -4.06 29.01
CA MET A 195 21.11 -4.67 27.68
C MET A 195 20.81 -6.18 27.74
N THR A 196 19.54 -6.48 27.96
CA THR A 196 18.98 -7.85 27.98
C THR A 196 18.74 -8.37 26.57
N GLU A 197 18.48 -9.68 26.41
CA GLU A 197 18.12 -10.27 25.10
C GLU A 197 16.97 -9.53 24.41
N ARG A 198 15.97 -9.07 25.19
CA ARG A 198 14.88 -8.25 24.67
C ARG A 198 15.38 -6.92 24.11
N GLN A 199 16.28 -6.24 24.80
CA GLN A 199 16.82 -4.96 24.32
C GLN A 199 17.73 -5.14 23.11
N VAL A 200 18.50 -6.23 23.07
CA VAL A 200 19.30 -6.59 21.89
C VAL A 200 18.41 -6.89 20.67
N SER A 201 17.28 -7.57 20.88
CA SER A 201 16.28 -7.79 19.83
C SER A 201 15.64 -6.47 19.34
N LEU A 202 15.29 -5.56 20.26
CA LEU A 202 14.76 -4.24 19.91
C LEU A 202 15.77 -3.38 19.14
N TRP A 203 17.02 -3.34 19.60
CA TRP A 203 18.13 -2.68 18.92
C TRP A 203 18.32 -3.22 17.50
N PHE A 204 18.29 -4.55 17.33
CA PHE A 204 18.48 -5.14 16.01
C PHE A 204 17.30 -4.83 15.07
N ARG A 205 16.06 -4.85 15.59
CA ARG A 205 14.89 -4.38 14.85
C ARG A 205 15.07 -2.93 14.41
N GLN A 206 15.58 -2.07 15.29
CA GLN A 206 15.85 -0.67 14.97
C GLN A 206 16.90 -0.54 13.86
N CYS A 207 18.00 -1.31 13.91
CA CYS A 207 18.98 -1.34 12.83
C CYS A 207 18.35 -1.71 11.48
N LEU A 208 17.46 -2.70 11.43
CA LEU A 208 16.75 -3.08 10.21
C LEU A 208 15.80 -1.97 9.70
N ARG A 209 15.13 -1.23 10.60
CA ARG A 209 14.29 -0.08 10.23
C ARG A 209 15.12 1.04 9.63
N GLU A 210 16.27 1.36 10.23
CA GLU A 210 17.19 2.37 9.73
C GLU A 210 17.81 1.96 8.40
N GLN A 211 18.26 0.72 8.25
CA GLN A 211 18.72 0.15 6.97
C GLN A 211 17.67 0.33 5.88
N SER A 212 16.40 -0.02 6.16
CA SER A 212 15.32 0.12 5.21
C SER A 212 15.09 1.58 4.77
N LEU A 213 15.17 2.55 5.69
CA LEU A 213 14.98 3.96 5.38
C LEU A 213 16.16 4.56 4.62
N LEU A 214 17.40 4.18 4.97
CA LEU A 214 18.59 4.59 4.24
C LEU A 214 18.53 4.13 2.78
N LEU A 215 18.16 2.86 2.55
CA LEU A 215 17.99 2.34 1.19
C LEU A 215 16.84 3.02 0.46
N GLU A 216 15.75 3.36 1.13
CA GLU A 216 14.64 4.08 0.52
C GLU A 216 15.03 5.49 0.08
N ILE A 217 15.82 6.20 0.89
CA ILE A 217 16.39 7.51 0.56
C ILE A 217 17.32 7.39 -0.66
N ILE A 218 18.22 6.40 -0.67
CA ILE A 218 19.12 6.14 -1.81
C ILE A 218 18.33 5.81 -3.08
N PHE A 219 17.27 5.00 -2.96
CA PHE A 219 16.41 4.64 -4.08
C PHE A 219 15.70 5.87 -4.68
N LEU A 220 15.03 6.68 -3.84
CA LEU A 220 14.38 7.90 -4.33
C LEU A 220 15.38 8.86 -4.96
N TYR A 221 16.55 9.05 -4.32
CA TYR A 221 17.60 9.87 -4.90
C TYR A 221 18.01 9.37 -6.30
N SER A 222 18.22 8.06 -6.45
CA SER A 222 18.63 7.45 -7.73
C SER A 222 17.59 7.58 -8.84
N ALA A 223 16.32 7.81 -8.48
CA ALA A 223 15.25 8.06 -9.46
C ALA A 223 15.20 9.51 -9.96
N TYR A 224 15.84 10.45 -9.26
CA TYR A 224 15.92 11.85 -9.68
C TYR A 224 17.27 12.23 -10.27
N PHE A 225 18.33 11.55 -9.83
CA PHE A 225 19.71 11.82 -10.22
C PHE A 225 20.34 10.56 -10.81
N GLU A 226 20.93 10.70 -12.00
CA GLU A 226 21.54 9.58 -12.72
C GLU A 226 22.69 8.96 -11.91
N MET A 227 22.65 7.64 -11.75
CA MET A 227 23.70 6.87 -11.07
C MET A 227 24.82 6.55 -12.04
N SER A 228 26.07 6.87 -11.66
CA SER A 228 27.24 6.55 -12.50
C SER A 228 27.48 5.03 -12.63
N PRO A 229 28.13 4.55 -13.70
CA PRO A 229 28.41 3.11 -13.86
C PRO A 229 29.31 2.55 -12.76
N THR A 230 30.21 3.38 -12.22
CA THR A 230 31.10 3.02 -11.12
C THR A 230 30.35 2.85 -9.81
N ASP A 231 29.39 3.73 -9.52
CA ASP A 231 28.56 3.62 -8.31
C ASP A 231 27.64 2.41 -8.40
N LEU A 232 27.04 2.15 -9.56
CA LEU A 232 26.23 0.95 -9.79
C LEU A 232 27.03 -0.32 -9.53
N LEU A 233 28.26 -0.41 -10.05
CA LEU A 233 29.14 -1.55 -9.80
C LEU A 233 29.47 -1.70 -8.30
N SER A 234 29.71 -0.59 -7.60
CA SER A 234 29.95 -0.56 -6.15
C SER A 234 28.74 -1.10 -5.36
N PHE A 235 27.54 -0.60 -5.65
CA PHE A 235 26.29 -1.09 -5.06
C PHE A 235 26.06 -2.57 -5.36
N THR A 236 26.33 -3.02 -6.59
CA THR A 236 26.15 -4.42 -6.99
C THR A 236 27.08 -5.35 -6.20
N LYS A 237 28.35 -4.97 -5.99
CA LYS A 237 29.30 -5.72 -5.17
C LYS A 237 28.87 -5.77 -3.70
N MET A 238 28.45 -4.63 -3.17
CA MET A 238 27.99 -4.49 -1.78
C MET A 238 26.76 -5.37 -1.51
N PHE A 239 25.69 -5.23 -2.30
CA PHE A 239 24.46 -5.99 -2.12
C PHE A 239 24.67 -7.50 -2.34
N LYS A 240 25.52 -7.89 -3.29
CA LYS A 240 25.91 -9.29 -3.46
C LYS A 240 26.61 -9.85 -2.22
N GLY A 241 27.56 -9.11 -1.64
CA GLY A 241 28.27 -9.51 -0.41
C GLY A 241 27.31 -9.75 0.75
N GLN A 242 26.33 -8.85 0.89
CA GLN A 242 25.29 -8.87 1.91
C GLN A 242 24.12 -9.84 1.61
N GLY A 243 24.13 -10.47 0.44
CA GLY A 243 23.05 -11.33 -0.03
C GLY A 243 21.69 -10.63 -0.08
N PHE A 244 21.65 -9.37 -0.53
CA PHE A 244 20.43 -8.55 -0.61
C PHE A 244 19.69 -8.48 0.73
N GLY A 245 20.44 -8.30 1.82
CA GLY A 245 19.87 -8.23 3.16
C GLY A 245 19.72 -9.57 3.88
N LEU A 246 19.88 -10.72 3.20
CA LEU A 246 19.68 -12.04 3.82
C LEU A 246 20.86 -12.48 4.72
N ARG A 247 22.06 -11.97 4.48
CA ARG A 247 23.29 -12.32 5.22
C ARG A 247 23.59 -11.32 6.35
N GLN A 248 22.58 -11.00 7.16
CA GLN A 248 22.74 -10.10 8.31
C GLN A 248 23.80 -10.63 9.28
N THR A 249 24.67 -9.76 9.79
CA THR A 249 25.67 -10.08 10.82
C THR A 249 25.02 -10.73 12.05
N ASN A 250 23.90 -10.15 12.51
CA ASN A 250 23.14 -10.64 13.66
C ASN A 250 21.92 -11.49 13.27
N ARG A 251 22.03 -12.31 12.21
CA ARG A 251 20.90 -13.14 11.69
C ARG A 251 20.22 -14.00 12.76
N HIS A 252 20.95 -14.45 13.78
CA HIS A 252 20.42 -15.24 14.89
C HIS A 252 19.39 -14.49 15.76
N LEU A 253 19.36 -13.15 15.69
CA LEU A 253 18.38 -12.31 16.39
C LEU A 253 17.09 -12.09 15.58
N VAL A 254 17.04 -12.50 14.31
CA VAL A 254 15.87 -12.34 13.45
C VAL A 254 14.74 -13.23 13.97
N ASP A 255 13.62 -12.61 14.33
CA ASP A 255 12.37 -13.30 14.60
C ASP A 255 11.35 -13.07 13.45
N LYS A 256 10.21 -13.77 13.53
CA LYS A 256 9.14 -13.66 12.53
C LYS A 256 8.60 -12.23 12.33
N SER A 257 8.72 -11.36 13.34
CA SER A 257 8.26 -9.98 13.24
C SER A 257 9.19 -9.11 12.40
N MET A 258 10.44 -9.53 12.21
CA MET A 258 11.47 -8.81 11.46
C MET A 258 11.59 -9.27 10.00
N ASP A 259 11.00 -10.41 9.63
CA ASP A 259 11.06 -10.99 8.27
C ASP A 259 10.69 -9.97 7.19
N MET A 260 9.66 -9.15 7.43
CA MET A 260 9.23 -8.12 6.48
C MET A 260 10.27 -7.02 6.26
N LEU A 261 11.05 -6.66 7.29
CA LEU A 261 12.11 -5.64 7.17
C LEU A 261 13.30 -6.19 6.38
N VAL A 262 13.64 -7.46 6.59
CA VAL A 262 14.68 -8.16 5.83
C VAL A 262 14.28 -8.28 4.36
N GLU A 263 13.05 -8.72 4.06
CA GLU A 263 12.53 -8.79 2.69
C GLU A 263 12.50 -7.42 2.01
N ARG A 264 12.08 -6.36 2.74
CA ARG A 264 12.08 -4.99 2.23
C ARG A 264 13.48 -4.50 1.88
N THR A 265 14.49 -4.85 2.69
CA THR A 265 15.90 -4.55 2.37
C THR A 265 16.27 -5.16 1.02
N GLY A 266 15.92 -6.43 0.80
CA GLY A 266 16.15 -7.11 -0.48
C GLY A 266 15.42 -6.46 -1.66
N TYR A 267 14.15 -6.12 -1.50
CA TYR A 267 13.37 -5.43 -2.54
C TYR A 267 13.95 -4.07 -2.91
N THR A 268 14.28 -3.24 -1.92
CA THR A 268 14.84 -1.91 -2.19
C THR A 268 16.24 -2.01 -2.79
N SER A 269 17.08 -2.95 -2.35
CA SER A 269 18.38 -3.22 -3.00
C SER A 269 18.22 -3.59 -4.48
N SER A 270 17.26 -4.46 -4.82
CA SER A 270 16.96 -4.80 -6.21
C SER A 270 16.51 -3.58 -7.00
N LEU A 271 15.64 -2.74 -6.43
CA LEU A 271 15.13 -1.53 -7.09
C LEU A 271 16.22 -0.48 -7.33
N ILE A 272 17.12 -0.25 -6.38
CA ILE A 272 18.26 0.65 -6.55
C ILE A 272 19.11 0.21 -7.76
N LEU A 273 19.38 -1.08 -7.88
CA LEU A 273 20.14 -1.60 -9.01
C LEU A 273 19.36 -1.51 -10.33
N VAL A 274 18.06 -1.81 -10.34
CA VAL A 274 17.23 -1.69 -11.55
C VAL A 274 17.17 -0.24 -12.03
N GLU A 275 16.95 0.70 -11.12
CA GLU A 275 16.91 2.13 -11.43
C GLU A 275 18.27 2.63 -11.92
N GLY A 276 19.36 2.25 -11.26
CA GLY A 276 20.70 2.65 -11.67
C GLY A 276 21.20 2.02 -12.98
N ILE A 277 20.58 0.94 -13.48
CA ILE A 277 20.83 0.45 -14.84
C ILE A 277 20.25 1.41 -15.90
N ASP A 278 19.28 2.25 -15.51
CA ASP A 278 18.59 3.26 -16.32
C ASP A 278 18.03 2.70 -17.63
N ILE A 279 17.02 1.84 -17.50
CA ILE A 279 16.39 1.15 -18.64
C ILE A 279 15.32 2.04 -19.27
N ASP A 280 15.39 3.38 -19.13
CA ASP A 280 14.51 4.31 -19.84
C ASP A 280 14.86 4.35 -21.34
N LEU A 281 14.55 3.21 -21.96
CA LEU A 281 14.63 2.87 -23.36
C LEU A 281 13.78 3.77 -24.23
N HIS A 282 12.87 4.54 -23.64
CA HIS A 282 12.10 5.54 -24.36
C HIS A 282 13.00 6.64 -24.94
N LYS A 283 14.09 7.03 -24.26
CA LYS A 283 15.09 7.96 -24.82
C LYS A 283 15.97 7.24 -25.85
N CYS A 284 16.50 6.07 -25.51
CA CYS A 284 17.49 5.39 -26.35
C CYS A 284 16.91 4.77 -27.64
N ALA A 285 15.67 4.25 -27.62
CA ALA A 285 15.08 3.50 -28.73
C ALA A 285 14.18 4.33 -29.67
N LEU A 286 13.66 5.48 -29.23
CA LEU A 286 12.90 6.39 -30.11
C LEU A 286 13.81 7.40 -30.83
N GLU A 287 14.95 7.74 -30.24
CA GLU A 287 15.87 8.77 -30.76
C GLU A 287 17.10 8.17 -31.46
N ASP A 288 17.21 6.83 -31.58
CA ASP A 288 18.41 6.12 -32.08
C ASP A 288 19.71 6.57 -31.35
N CYS A 289 19.60 7.04 -30.11
CA CYS A 289 20.69 7.62 -29.32
C CYS A 289 21.35 6.60 -28.38
N THR A 290 21.46 5.33 -28.78
CA THR A 290 22.06 4.27 -27.95
C THR A 290 23.51 4.56 -27.55
N GLU A 291 24.23 5.35 -28.36
CA GLU A 291 25.60 5.80 -28.10
C GLU A 291 25.71 6.79 -26.93
N GLN A 292 24.62 7.48 -26.57
CA GLN A 292 24.60 8.47 -25.47
C GLN A 292 24.42 7.83 -24.10
N HIS A 293 24.07 6.54 -24.04
CA HIS A 293 23.89 5.83 -22.79
C HIS A 293 25.22 5.65 -22.04
N GLN A 294 25.23 5.88 -20.73
CA GLN A 294 26.43 5.84 -19.88
C GLN A 294 27.22 4.52 -19.94
N PHE A 295 26.56 3.40 -20.22
CA PHE A 295 27.24 2.10 -20.38
C PHE A 295 27.86 1.85 -21.76
N SER A 296 27.50 2.66 -22.77
CA SER A 296 28.09 2.57 -24.12
C SER A 296 29.54 3.04 -24.13
N SER A 297 29.90 3.99 -23.26
CA SER A 297 31.26 4.50 -23.09
C SER A 297 32.07 3.78 -21.99
N ALA A 298 31.52 2.77 -21.33
CA ALA A 298 32.12 2.08 -20.18
C ALA A 298 32.26 0.54 -20.37
N PRO A 299 32.95 0.06 -21.42
CA PRO A 299 32.99 -1.38 -21.75
C PRO A 299 33.66 -2.26 -20.69
N ASP A 300 34.61 -1.73 -19.92
CA ASP A 300 35.28 -2.48 -18.85
C ASP A 300 34.34 -2.74 -17.67
N ILE A 301 33.49 -1.77 -17.34
CA ILE A 301 32.47 -1.91 -16.30
C ILE A 301 31.40 -2.89 -16.75
N VAL A 302 31.00 -2.87 -18.03
CA VAL A 302 30.06 -3.85 -18.60
C VAL A 302 30.60 -5.28 -18.47
N LYS A 303 31.87 -5.52 -18.82
CA LYS A 303 32.50 -6.84 -18.67
C LYS A 303 32.57 -7.31 -17.22
N GLU A 304 32.86 -6.39 -16.31
CA GLU A 304 32.92 -6.72 -14.88
C GLU A 304 31.52 -6.98 -14.30
N MET A 305 30.51 -6.22 -14.71
CA MET A 305 29.11 -6.44 -14.38
C MET A 305 28.62 -7.79 -14.88
N ASP A 306 28.93 -8.18 -16.13
CA ASP A 306 28.60 -9.50 -16.67
C ASP A 306 29.16 -10.64 -15.80
N ARG A 307 30.45 -10.54 -15.43
CA ARG A 307 31.11 -11.52 -14.55
C ARG A 307 30.45 -11.56 -13.18
N LEU A 308 30.11 -10.40 -12.63
CA LEU A 308 29.50 -10.30 -11.31
C LEU A 308 28.08 -10.87 -11.30
N LEU A 309 27.25 -10.53 -12.28
CA LEU A 309 25.86 -11.00 -12.38
C LEU A 309 25.75 -12.49 -12.69
N LEU A 310 26.72 -13.07 -13.41
CA LEU A 310 26.80 -14.53 -13.59
C LEU A 310 26.98 -15.30 -12.28
N THR A 311 27.52 -14.66 -11.25
CA THR A 311 27.72 -15.27 -9.92
C THR A 311 26.54 -15.04 -8.97
N PHE A 312 25.48 -14.39 -9.44
CA PHE A 312 24.26 -14.28 -8.64
C PHE A 312 23.64 -15.67 -8.47
N GLY A 313 23.39 -16.04 -7.22
CA GLY A 313 22.85 -17.34 -6.84
C GLY A 313 21.35 -17.45 -7.07
N ASP A 314 20.72 -18.35 -6.33
CA ASP A 314 19.31 -18.74 -6.41
C ASP A 314 18.35 -17.81 -5.63
N ALA A 315 18.83 -16.69 -5.11
CA ALA A 315 17.98 -15.75 -4.37
C ALA A 315 16.99 -15.02 -5.31
N PRO A 316 15.70 -14.95 -4.97
CA PRO A 316 14.69 -14.38 -5.86
C PRO A 316 14.86 -12.86 -6.06
N HIS A 317 15.47 -12.15 -5.10
CA HIS A 317 15.81 -10.73 -5.21
C HIS A 317 16.76 -10.41 -6.38
N HIS A 318 17.52 -11.39 -6.86
CA HIS A 318 18.39 -11.21 -8.02
C HIS A 318 17.60 -11.06 -9.33
N ALA A 319 16.42 -11.68 -9.42
CA ALA A 319 15.73 -11.87 -10.68
C ALA A 319 15.38 -10.56 -11.44
N PRO A 320 14.89 -9.49 -10.78
CA PRO A 320 14.62 -8.22 -11.46
C PRO A 320 15.88 -7.58 -12.03
N VAL A 321 16.99 -7.61 -11.30
CA VAL A 321 18.28 -7.02 -11.70
C VAL A 321 18.88 -7.77 -12.88
N LEU A 322 18.80 -9.11 -12.87
CA LEU A 322 19.27 -9.94 -13.98
C LEU A 322 18.46 -9.68 -15.26
N LEU A 323 17.13 -9.56 -15.14
CA LEU A 323 16.27 -9.22 -16.27
C LEU A 323 16.59 -7.82 -16.81
N ALA A 324 16.72 -6.86 -15.91
CA ALA A 324 17.06 -5.47 -16.20
C ALA A 324 18.35 -5.39 -17.04
N TRP A 325 19.41 -6.02 -16.57
CA TRP A 325 20.69 -6.04 -17.27
C TRP A 325 20.60 -6.67 -18.67
N VAL A 326 19.88 -7.78 -18.81
CA VAL A 326 19.70 -8.45 -20.10
C VAL A 326 18.98 -7.56 -21.11
N LEU A 327 17.94 -6.84 -20.68
CA LEU A 327 17.20 -5.90 -21.53
C LEU A 327 18.07 -4.74 -22.00
N LEU A 328 18.85 -4.15 -21.09
CA LEU A 328 19.81 -3.10 -21.45
C LEU A 328 20.81 -3.62 -22.49
N ARG A 329 21.42 -4.78 -22.24
CA ARG A 329 22.40 -5.39 -23.16
C ARG A 329 21.83 -5.66 -24.54
N HIS A 330 20.61 -6.17 -24.61
CA HIS A 330 19.95 -6.41 -25.90
C HIS A 330 19.62 -5.11 -26.65
N THR A 331 19.40 -4.01 -25.92
CA THR A 331 19.15 -2.71 -26.55
C THR A 331 20.43 -2.06 -27.06
N LEU A 332 21.50 -2.04 -26.24
CA LEU A 332 22.76 -1.42 -26.65
C LEU A 332 23.48 -2.24 -27.74
N GLN A 333 23.30 -3.57 -27.77
CA GLN A 333 23.97 -4.48 -28.70
C GLN A 333 23.01 -5.57 -29.22
N PRO A 334 22.04 -5.22 -30.10
CA PRO A 334 21.04 -6.17 -30.60
C PRO A 334 21.61 -7.27 -31.49
N GLU A 335 22.73 -7.02 -32.18
CA GLU A 335 23.37 -7.96 -33.11
C GLU A 335 24.27 -9.00 -32.43
N GLU A 336 24.77 -8.73 -31.20
CA GLU A 336 25.62 -9.65 -30.44
C GLU A 336 24.82 -10.42 -29.38
N SER A 337 24.29 -11.60 -29.75
CA SER A 337 23.69 -12.51 -28.77
C SER A 337 24.75 -13.22 -27.92
N SER A 338 25.34 -12.50 -26.97
CA SER A 338 26.35 -13.06 -26.07
C SER A 338 25.78 -14.25 -25.26
N PRO A 339 26.47 -15.41 -25.24
CA PRO A 339 26.00 -16.58 -24.48
C PRO A 339 25.90 -16.30 -22.97
N VAL A 340 26.66 -15.32 -22.47
CA VAL A 340 26.60 -14.83 -21.10
C VAL A 340 25.26 -14.16 -20.81
N VAL A 341 24.83 -13.23 -21.67
CA VAL A 341 23.56 -12.51 -21.55
C VAL A 341 22.38 -13.49 -21.58
N ARG A 342 22.43 -14.49 -22.48
CA ARG A 342 21.40 -15.54 -22.53
C ARG A 342 21.34 -16.36 -21.24
N ARG A 343 22.49 -16.70 -20.64
CA ARG A 343 22.54 -17.44 -19.38
C ARG A 343 21.95 -16.62 -18.22
N ILE A 344 22.29 -15.34 -18.13
CA ILE A 344 21.72 -14.40 -17.14
C ILE A 344 20.19 -14.33 -17.29
N GLY A 345 19.70 -14.19 -18.52
CA GLY A 345 18.26 -14.15 -18.80
C GLY A 345 17.53 -15.44 -18.40
N ASN A 346 18.11 -16.61 -18.69
CA ASN A 346 17.55 -17.89 -18.28
C ASN A 346 17.48 -18.02 -16.76
N THR A 347 18.51 -17.59 -16.03
CA THR A 347 18.49 -17.56 -14.56
C THR A 347 17.38 -16.66 -14.03
N ALA A 348 17.18 -15.47 -14.59
CA ALA A 348 16.08 -14.58 -14.19
C ALA A 348 14.70 -15.23 -14.36
N LEU A 349 14.49 -15.96 -15.47
CA LEU A 349 13.25 -16.69 -15.72
C LEU A 349 13.06 -17.88 -14.78
N GLN A 350 14.12 -18.65 -14.49
CA GLN A 350 14.09 -19.76 -13.54
C GLN A 350 13.74 -19.30 -12.12
N LEU A 351 14.19 -18.11 -11.73
CA LEU A 351 13.84 -17.48 -10.45
C LEU A 351 12.40 -16.94 -10.40
N GLY A 352 11.63 -17.04 -11.49
CA GLY A 352 10.23 -16.60 -11.52
C GLY A 352 10.08 -15.09 -11.41
N VAL A 353 10.93 -14.31 -12.09
CA VAL A 353 11.02 -12.84 -12.02
C VAL A 353 9.68 -12.11 -11.96
N PHE A 354 8.71 -12.48 -12.81
CA PHE A 354 7.42 -11.79 -12.86
C PHE A 354 6.54 -12.03 -11.62
N LYS A 355 6.60 -13.24 -11.04
CA LYS A 355 5.92 -13.54 -9.78
C LYS A 355 6.57 -12.75 -8.65
N HIS A 356 7.90 -12.71 -8.63
CA HIS A 356 8.64 -11.97 -7.61
C HIS A 356 8.36 -10.46 -7.66
N ILE A 357 8.44 -9.83 -8.84
CA ILE A 357 8.10 -8.41 -9.03
C ILE A 357 6.67 -8.11 -8.56
N SER A 358 5.70 -9.00 -8.84
CA SER A 358 4.32 -8.83 -8.38
C SER A 358 4.22 -8.85 -6.85
N THR A 359 4.92 -9.77 -6.19
CA THR A 359 4.97 -9.82 -4.72
C THR A 359 5.66 -8.59 -4.14
N MET A 360 6.78 -8.17 -4.72
CA MET A 360 7.55 -6.98 -4.32
C MET A 360 6.69 -5.71 -4.39
N LEU A 361 6.04 -5.43 -5.53
CA LEU A 361 5.21 -4.23 -5.67
C LEU A 361 3.95 -4.26 -4.78
N LYS A 362 3.42 -5.44 -4.47
CA LYS A 362 2.35 -5.56 -3.47
C LYS A 362 2.86 -5.19 -2.08
N SER A 363 4.02 -5.72 -1.68
CA SER A 363 4.64 -5.44 -0.38
C SER A 363 4.96 -3.95 -0.21
N LEU A 364 5.60 -3.32 -1.20
CA LEU A 364 5.90 -1.89 -1.22
C LEU A 364 4.64 -1.02 -1.33
N GLY A 365 3.60 -1.50 -2.01
CA GLY A 365 2.32 -0.79 -2.13
C GLY A 365 1.56 -0.69 -0.81
N VAL A 366 1.80 -1.59 0.14
CA VAL A 366 1.27 -1.43 1.49
C VAL A 366 2.09 -0.36 2.23
N SER A 367 3.40 -0.22 1.97
CA SER A 367 4.41 0.49 2.81
C SER A 367 4.28 1.98 3.03
N GLY A 368 3.16 2.57 2.62
CA GLY A 368 2.72 3.86 3.12
C GLY A 368 3.35 5.10 2.49
N ASN A 369 4.63 5.02 2.11
CA ASN A 369 5.21 6.06 1.27
C ASN A 369 4.74 5.88 -0.17
N ILE A 370 3.68 6.61 -0.50
CA ILE A 370 3.04 6.61 -1.82
C ILE A 370 4.07 6.96 -2.91
N CYS A 371 4.99 7.89 -2.65
CA CYS A 371 6.00 8.30 -3.62
C CYS A 371 6.95 7.13 -3.94
N THR A 372 7.59 6.54 -2.93
CA THR A 372 8.46 5.35 -3.12
C THR A 372 7.76 4.22 -3.85
N ALA A 373 6.51 3.90 -3.48
CA ALA A 373 5.75 2.85 -4.14
C ALA A 373 5.42 3.20 -5.60
N ILE A 374 5.17 4.47 -5.90
CA ILE A 374 4.96 4.97 -7.28
C ILE A 374 6.27 4.89 -8.06
N THR A 375 7.37 5.40 -7.53
CA THR A 375 8.70 5.37 -8.16
C THR A 375 9.13 3.93 -8.44
N ALA A 376 8.93 3.01 -7.48
CA ALA A 376 9.18 1.58 -7.69
C ALA A 376 8.32 0.99 -8.82
N LYS A 377 7.04 1.41 -8.93
CA LYS A 377 6.18 0.99 -10.05
C LYS A 377 6.66 1.57 -11.38
N MET A 378 7.17 2.80 -11.41
CA MET A 378 7.71 3.44 -12.61
C MET A 378 8.99 2.72 -13.08
N CYS A 379 9.93 2.49 -12.17
CA CYS A 379 11.14 1.70 -12.37
C CYS A 379 10.82 0.34 -13.03
N ILE A 380 9.86 -0.41 -12.46
CA ILE A 380 9.43 -1.70 -13.02
C ILE A 380 8.64 -1.57 -14.33
N TYR A 381 7.90 -0.47 -14.52
CA TYR A 381 7.18 -0.24 -15.78
C TYR A 381 8.17 -0.09 -16.96
N GLY A 382 9.29 0.61 -16.76
CA GLY A 382 10.39 0.71 -17.74
C GLY A 382 10.94 -0.66 -18.16
N LEU A 383 11.07 -1.61 -17.23
CA LEU A 383 11.47 -2.99 -17.53
C LEU A 383 10.48 -3.75 -18.42
N LYS A 384 9.18 -3.45 -18.32
CA LYS A 384 8.14 -4.25 -18.98
C LYS A 384 7.70 -3.68 -20.32
N SER A 385 7.81 -2.37 -20.52
CA SER A 385 7.53 -1.72 -21.80
C SER A 385 8.51 -2.14 -22.90
N SER A 386 9.72 -2.57 -22.52
CA SER A 386 10.82 -2.95 -23.40
C SER A 386 10.88 -4.44 -23.76
N GLY A 387 10.41 -5.31 -22.86
CA GLY A 387 10.30 -6.74 -23.15
C GLY A 387 9.00 -7.06 -23.89
N LYS A 388 9.08 -7.64 -25.10
CA LYS A 388 7.96 -8.36 -25.75
C LYS A 388 7.61 -9.67 -25.00
N CYS A 389 7.56 -9.64 -23.67
CA CYS A 389 7.28 -10.80 -22.83
C CYS A 389 5.78 -10.92 -22.57
N ASN A 390 5.19 -11.98 -23.12
CA ASN A 390 3.76 -12.31 -23.06
C ASN A 390 3.35 -12.73 -21.63
N CYS A 391 3.16 -11.76 -20.73
CA CYS A 391 3.01 -12.03 -19.30
C CYS A 391 1.59 -11.73 -18.79
N GLN A 392 0.88 -12.76 -18.31
CA GLN A 392 -0.53 -12.71 -17.88
C GLN A 392 -0.78 -11.98 -16.55
N SER A 393 0.25 -11.45 -15.89
CA SER A 393 0.12 -10.82 -14.57
C SER A 393 -0.34 -9.36 -14.68
N SER A 394 -1.65 -9.16 -14.48
CA SER A 394 -2.44 -7.91 -14.64
C SER A 394 -2.26 -6.83 -13.55
N SER A 395 -1.48 -7.09 -12.49
CA SER A 395 -1.44 -6.24 -11.28
C SER A 395 -0.37 -5.12 -11.28
N LEU A 396 0.45 -5.00 -12.33
CA LEU A 396 1.70 -4.22 -12.31
C LEU A 396 1.61 -2.82 -12.94
N PHE A 397 0.45 -2.38 -13.44
CA PHE A 397 0.37 -1.33 -14.46
C PHE A 397 -0.23 0.02 -14.02
N ILE A 398 -0.11 0.36 -12.72
CA ILE A 398 -0.96 1.39 -12.09
C ILE A 398 -0.44 2.84 -12.22
N CYS A 399 0.77 3.09 -12.71
CA CYS A 399 1.35 4.44 -12.61
C CYS A 399 1.52 5.11 -13.99
N PHE A 400 0.56 5.98 -14.30
CA PHE A 400 0.60 7.13 -15.23
C PHE A 400 0.11 7.01 -16.69
N HIS A 401 -0.24 8.20 -17.18
CA HIS A 401 -1.13 8.60 -18.27
C HIS A 401 -1.43 7.53 -19.33
N PRO A 402 -2.64 6.94 -19.33
CA PRO A 402 -3.04 6.03 -20.39
C PRO A 402 -3.53 6.88 -21.57
N ASP A 403 -2.64 7.12 -22.52
CA ASP A 403 -3.13 7.23 -23.89
C ASP A 403 -3.35 5.83 -24.44
N ILE A 404 -4.54 5.31 -24.10
CA ILE A 404 -5.15 4.10 -24.66
C ILE A 404 -5.19 4.15 -26.21
N GLN A 405 -4.99 5.35 -26.79
CA GLN A 405 -5.08 5.62 -28.22
C GLN A 405 -3.77 5.41 -29.01
N LYS A 406 -2.63 5.10 -28.37
CA LYS A 406 -1.39 4.76 -29.10
C LYS A 406 -1.19 3.24 -29.13
N PRO A 407 -1.59 2.54 -30.21
CA PRO A 407 -1.59 1.06 -30.27
C PRO A 407 -0.19 0.44 -30.21
N ASN A 408 0.84 1.15 -30.69
CA ASN A 408 2.15 0.52 -30.94
C ASN A 408 3.11 0.50 -29.73
N MET A 409 2.74 1.02 -28.55
CA MET A 409 3.68 1.15 -27.42
C MET A 409 2.99 1.00 -26.05
N GLY A 410 3.74 0.52 -25.05
CA GLY A 410 3.35 0.51 -23.63
C GLY A 410 2.03 -0.20 -23.37
N LEU A 411 1.04 0.53 -22.83
CA LEU A 411 -0.31 0.00 -22.58
C LEU A 411 -0.98 -0.53 -23.86
N GLY A 412 -0.69 0.03 -25.04
CA GLY A 412 -1.21 -0.44 -26.33
C GLY A 412 -0.78 -1.87 -26.66
N MET A 413 0.51 -2.20 -26.49
CA MET A 413 1.03 -3.57 -26.67
C MET A 413 0.47 -4.56 -25.65
N ILE A 414 0.19 -4.09 -24.43
CA ILE A 414 -0.44 -4.91 -23.38
C ILE A 414 -1.93 -5.10 -23.67
N LEU A 415 -2.62 -4.09 -24.19
CA LEU A 415 -3.99 -4.20 -24.67
C LEU A 415 -4.09 -5.10 -25.91
N ASP A 416 -3.06 -5.15 -26.75
CA ASP A 416 -2.91 -6.16 -27.81
C ASP A 416 -2.71 -7.57 -27.24
N SER A 417 -2.15 -7.73 -26.04
CA SER A 417 -2.19 -9.03 -25.33
C SER A 417 -3.57 -9.33 -24.70
N ALA A 418 -4.44 -8.32 -24.55
CA ALA A 418 -5.84 -8.46 -24.14
C ALA A 418 -6.75 -8.96 -25.27
N VAL A 419 -6.18 -9.35 -26.41
CA VAL A 419 -6.83 -10.06 -27.52
C VAL A 419 -7.63 -11.29 -27.07
N MET A 420 -7.35 -11.84 -25.89
CA MET A 420 -8.13 -12.95 -25.32
C MET A 420 -9.47 -12.53 -24.69
N PHE A 421 -9.90 -11.28 -24.79
CA PHE A 421 -11.19 -10.81 -24.27
C PHE A 421 -12.37 -11.20 -25.21
N PRO A 422 -13.53 -11.65 -24.70
CA PRO A 422 -13.90 -11.83 -23.29
C PRO A 422 -13.66 -13.24 -22.72
N TYR A 423 -12.93 -14.10 -23.42
CA TYR A 423 -12.55 -15.42 -22.91
C TYR A 423 -11.78 -15.31 -21.57
N LYS A 424 -10.76 -14.45 -21.51
CA LYS A 424 -10.04 -14.07 -20.27
C LYS A 424 -10.45 -12.67 -19.81
N ILE A 425 -11.63 -12.55 -19.20
CA ILE A 425 -12.19 -11.26 -18.77
C ILE A 425 -11.40 -10.57 -17.64
N GLY A 426 -10.87 -11.34 -16.69
CA GLY A 426 -10.31 -10.80 -15.44
C GLY A 426 -9.08 -9.89 -15.62
N ALA A 427 -8.15 -10.26 -16.51
CA ALA A 427 -6.89 -9.52 -16.67
C ALA A 427 -7.12 -8.11 -17.22
N LEU A 428 -7.95 -7.98 -18.26
CA LEU A 428 -8.29 -6.68 -18.86
C LEU A 428 -9.06 -5.81 -17.86
N LEU A 429 -10.09 -6.37 -17.19
CA LEU A 429 -10.90 -5.55 -16.27
C LEU A 429 -10.12 -5.14 -15.03
N GLN A 430 -9.23 -5.98 -14.49
CA GLN A 430 -8.34 -5.58 -13.41
C GLN A 430 -7.43 -4.41 -13.81
N LEU A 431 -6.88 -4.45 -15.02
CA LEU A 431 -6.07 -3.35 -15.58
C LEU A 431 -6.90 -2.07 -15.69
N LEU A 432 -8.09 -2.15 -16.30
CA LEU A 432 -8.96 -0.99 -16.48
C LEU A 432 -9.44 -0.41 -15.13
N THR A 433 -9.76 -1.25 -14.14
CA THR A 433 -10.11 -0.82 -12.78
C THR A 433 -8.96 -0.07 -12.11
N ALA A 434 -7.74 -0.54 -12.32
CA ALA A 434 -6.53 0.10 -11.83
C ALA A 434 -6.27 1.49 -12.45
N LEU A 435 -6.61 1.66 -13.74
CA LEU A 435 -6.44 2.94 -14.46
C LEU A 435 -7.46 4.01 -14.05
N VAL A 436 -8.63 3.60 -13.53
CA VAL A 436 -9.65 4.54 -13.07
C VAL A 436 -9.17 5.25 -11.79
N SER A 437 -8.77 6.50 -11.95
CA SER A 437 -8.25 7.36 -10.87
C SER A 437 -8.92 8.71 -10.80
N ASN A 438 -9.38 9.23 -11.94
CA ASN A 438 -10.02 10.53 -12.07
C ASN A 438 -11.10 10.53 -13.16
N LYS A 439 -11.86 11.63 -13.24
CA LYS A 439 -12.94 11.82 -14.22
C LYS A 439 -12.54 11.56 -15.67
N SER A 440 -11.37 12.03 -16.10
CA SER A 440 -10.90 11.82 -17.48
C SER A 440 -10.68 10.34 -17.79
N THR A 441 -10.03 9.61 -16.87
CA THR A 441 -9.80 8.17 -17.02
C THR A 441 -11.08 7.35 -17.03
N VAL A 442 -12.11 7.75 -16.26
CA VAL A 442 -13.43 7.10 -16.29
C VAL A 442 -14.04 7.18 -17.68
N ILE A 443 -14.07 8.37 -18.29
CA ILE A 443 -14.67 8.58 -19.61
C ILE A 443 -13.89 7.79 -20.68
N LYS A 444 -12.55 7.78 -20.64
CA LYS A 444 -11.72 7.01 -21.57
C LYS A 444 -11.98 5.51 -21.46
N VAL A 445 -11.99 4.95 -20.24
CA VAL A 445 -12.26 3.52 -19.99
C VAL A 445 -13.67 3.15 -20.42
N TYR A 446 -14.65 4.00 -20.13
CA TYR A 446 -16.04 3.79 -20.54
C TYR A 446 -16.17 3.68 -22.06
N ASN A 447 -15.62 4.66 -22.79
CA ASN A 447 -15.68 4.71 -24.25
C ASN A 447 -14.91 3.56 -24.92
N PHE A 448 -13.78 3.14 -24.33
CA PHE A 448 -13.03 1.98 -24.81
C PHE A 448 -13.87 0.70 -24.75
N LEU A 449 -14.51 0.45 -23.60
CA LEU A 449 -15.36 -0.73 -23.41
C LEU A 449 -16.66 -0.68 -24.22
N ASP A 450 -17.17 0.51 -24.51
CA ASP A 450 -18.38 0.69 -25.32
C ASP A 450 -18.17 0.39 -26.81
N LYS A 451 -16.93 0.51 -27.29
CA LYS A 451 -16.56 0.34 -28.70
C LYS A 451 -15.47 -0.72 -28.90
N MET A 452 -15.70 -1.94 -28.41
CA MET A 452 -14.77 -3.06 -28.66
C MET A 452 -14.88 -3.50 -30.11
N SER A 453 -13.74 -3.79 -30.75
CA SER A 453 -13.66 -4.21 -32.16
C SER A 453 -13.40 -5.71 -32.35
N PHE A 454 -13.16 -6.45 -31.27
CA PHE A 454 -12.85 -7.87 -31.35
C PHE A 454 -13.52 -8.67 -30.23
N TYR A 455 -13.91 -9.91 -30.53
CA TYR A 455 -14.53 -10.84 -29.60
C TYR A 455 -13.85 -12.20 -29.68
N THR A 456 -13.30 -12.70 -28.57
CA THR A 456 -12.57 -13.98 -28.56
C THR A 456 -13.35 -15.10 -27.89
N GLN A 457 -13.43 -16.25 -28.56
CA GLN A 457 -14.17 -17.43 -28.13
C GLN A 457 -13.37 -18.72 -28.34
N VAL A 458 -13.64 -19.73 -27.50
CA VAL A 458 -13.05 -21.07 -27.60
C VAL A 458 -14.02 -22.05 -28.22
N TYR A 459 -13.52 -22.88 -29.11
CA TYR A 459 -14.24 -23.95 -29.80
C TYR A 459 -13.56 -25.29 -29.54
N LYS A 460 -14.33 -26.31 -29.18
CA LYS A 460 -13.79 -27.67 -28.97
C LYS A 460 -13.47 -28.40 -30.27
N HIS A 461 -14.17 -28.05 -31.35
CA HIS A 461 -14.08 -28.73 -32.65
C HIS A 461 -13.89 -27.69 -33.77
N LYS A 462 -13.28 -28.11 -34.88
CA LYS A 462 -13.14 -27.30 -36.10
C LYS A 462 -14.54 -27.01 -36.67
N SER A 463 -14.76 -25.77 -37.12
CA SER A 463 -16.02 -25.37 -37.77
C SER A 463 -15.89 -25.02 -39.25
N GLY A 464 -14.73 -25.27 -39.89
CA GLY A 464 -14.46 -24.95 -41.29
C GLY A 464 -13.26 -25.72 -41.87
N GLU A 465 -13.08 -25.62 -43.20
CA GLU A 465 -11.98 -26.25 -43.95
C GLU A 465 -10.63 -25.53 -43.78
N ASP A 466 -10.64 -24.19 -43.61
CA ASP A 466 -9.44 -23.39 -43.35
C ASP A 466 -9.01 -23.44 -41.88
N GLU A 467 -7.72 -23.74 -41.64
CA GLU A 467 -7.16 -23.86 -40.28
C GLU A 467 -6.94 -22.50 -39.60
N THR A 468 -6.91 -21.40 -40.35
CA THR A 468 -6.46 -20.08 -39.86
C THR A 468 -7.54 -18.99 -39.88
N LEU A 469 -8.49 -19.05 -40.83
CA LEU A 469 -9.53 -18.02 -41.03
C LEU A 469 -10.92 -18.63 -41.08
N TRP A 470 -11.79 -18.19 -40.18
CA TRP A 470 -13.17 -18.67 -40.04
C TRP A 470 -14.16 -17.54 -40.37
N ARG A 471 -15.38 -17.90 -40.77
CA ARG A 471 -16.47 -16.95 -41.04
C ARG A 471 -17.78 -17.43 -40.44
N THR A 472 -18.54 -16.54 -39.80
CA THR A 472 -19.87 -16.91 -39.28
C THR A 472 -20.84 -17.18 -40.44
N GLN A 473 -21.37 -18.40 -40.53
CA GLN A 473 -22.33 -18.78 -41.56
C GLN A 473 -23.77 -18.39 -41.22
N THR A 474 -24.09 -18.29 -39.93
CA THR A 474 -25.42 -17.89 -39.45
C THR A 474 -25.27 -16.88 -38.33
N ARG A 475 -26.35 -16.14 -38.08
CA ARG A 475 -26.44 -15.26 -36.92
C ARG A 475 -26.28 -16.09 -35.64
N LYS A 476 -25.25 -15.79 -34.84
CA LYS A 476 -24.88 -16.55 -33.64
C LYS A 476 -25.31 -15.82 -32.38
N LEU A 477 -26.21 -16.41 -31.61
CA LEU A 477 -26.56 -15.92 -30.28
C LEU A 477 -25.45 -16.29 -29.28
N LEU A 478 -24.79 -15.30 -28.69
CA LEU A 478 -23.66 -15.51 -27.79
C LEU A 478 -24.12 -15.81 -26.36
N TYR A 479 -25.23 -15.20 -25.96
CA TYR A 479 -25.89 -15.42 -24.66
C TYR A 479 -27.35 -15.75 -24.94
N PRO A 480 -27.80 -17.00 -24.72
CA PRO A 480 -29.19 -17.39 -24.93
C PRO A 480 -30.02 -17.05 -23.67
N LEU A 481 -30.30 -15.76 -23.46
CA LEU A 481 -31.18 -15.31 -22.38
C LEU A 481 -32.64 -15.26 -22.86
N GLY A 482 -33.59 -15.40 -21.92
CA GLY A 482 -35.02 -15.51 -22.22
C GLY A 482 -35.59 -14.28 -22.94
N ALA A 483 -36.80 -14.39 -23.49
CA ALA A 483 -37.47 -13.27 -24.17
C ALA A 483 -37.60 -12.04 -23.24
N GLY A 484 -37.17 -10.87 -23.71
CA GLY A 484 -37.17 -9.61 -22.94
C GLY A 484 -35.89 -9.32 -22.14
N GLN A 485 -34.87 -10.18 -22.21
CA GLN A 485 -33.55 -9.95 -21.59
C GLN A 485 -32.52 -9.43 -22.61
N THR A 486 -31.44 -8.82 -22.11
CA THR A 486 -30.39 -8.29 -22.97
C THR A 486 -29.65 -9.44 -23.64
N ASN A 487 -29.71 -9.51 -24.97
CA ASN A 487 -29.09 -10.58 -25.74
C ASN A 487 -27.96 -10.01 -26.60
N LEU A 488 -26.80 -10.66 -26.60
CA LEU A 488 -25.68 -10.32 -27.47
C LEU A 488 -25.62 -11.31 -28.62
N CYS A 489 -25.61 -10.79 -29.85
CA CYS A 489 -25.72 -11.61 -31.04
C CYS A 489 -24.73 -11.15 -32.11
N MET A 490 -23.94 -12.10 -32.59
CA MET A 490 -22.98 -11.88 -33.67
C MET A 490 -23.68 -12.08 -35.01
N PRO A 491 -23.61 -11.11 -35.95
CA PRO A 491 -24.21 -11.24 -37.26
C PRO A 491 -23.52 -12.33 -38.09
N GLN A 492 -24.19 -12.73 -39.17
CA GLN A 492 -23.60 -13.57 -40.20
C GLN A 492 -22.53 -12.79 -40.98
N GLY A 493 -21.50 -13.49 -41.47
CA GLY A 493 -20.45 -12.92 -42.31
C GLY A 493 -19.27 -12.30 -41.55
N VAL A 494 -19.25 -12.38 -40.22
CA VAL A 494 -18.14 -11.88 -39.40
C VAL A 494 -16.92 -12.78 -39.59
N GLN A 495 -15.76 -12.16 -39.82
CA GLN A 495 -14.50 -12.85 -39.98
C GLN A 495 -13.87 -13.15 -38.61
N GLY A 496 -13.23 -14.31 -38.49
CA GLY A 496 -12.54 -14.74 -37.29
C GLY A 496 -11.17 -15.31 -37.62
N GLN A 497 -10.16 -14.92 -36.85
CA GLN A 497 -8.80 -15.45 -36.97
C GLN A 497 -8.52 -16.45 -35.84
N VAL A 498 -7.97 -17.61 -36.18
CA VAL A 498 -7.53 -18.61 -35.19
C VAL A 498 -6.19 -18.15 -34.61
N ILE A 499 -6.17 -17.84 -33.31
CA ILE A 499 -4.96 -17.39 -32.60
C ILE A 499 -4.17 -18.57 -32.04
N VAL A 500 -4.88 -19.60 -31.57
CA VAL A 500 -4.31 -20.84 -31.04
C VAL A 500 -5.12 -22.00 -31.60
N GLY A 501 -4.46 -22.95 -32.27
CA GLY A 501 -5.06 -24.18 -32.79
C GLY A 501 -4.26 -25.41 -32.34
N GLY A 502 -4.95 -26.48 -31.97
CA GLY A 502 -4.33 -27.75 -31.56
C GLY A 502 -5.34 -28.76 -31.03
N GLU A 503 -4.85 -29.88 -30.50
CA GLU A 503 -5.67 -31.00 -29.98
C GLU A 503 -6.59 -30.61 -28.80
N GLN A 504 -6.26 -29.56 -28.06
CA GLN A 504 -7.03 -29.09 -26.89
C GLN A 504 -8.13 -28.08 -27.23
N GLY A 505 -8.30 -27.72 -28.51
CA GLY A 505 -9.33 -26.79 -29.00
C GLY A 505 -8.75 -25.57 -29.74
N TYR A 506 -9.67 -24.74 -30.26
CA TYR A 506 -9.36 -23.57 -31.09
C TYR A 506 -9.80 -22.29 -30.38
N VAL A 507 -8.90 -21.31 -30.32
CA VAL A 507 -9.22 -19.95 -29.85
C VAL A 507 -9.34 -19.04 -31.07
N VAL A 508 -10.52 -18.47 -31.26
CA VAL A 508 -10.86 -17.66 -32.44
C VAL A 508 -11.20 -16.24 -32.02
N ARG A 509 -10.54 -15.26 -32.63
CA ARG A 509 -10.82 -13.83 -32.50
C ARG A 509 -11.67 -13.37 -33.66
N TRP A 510 -12.89 -12.97 -33.36
CA TRP A 510 -13.85 -12.42 -34.32
C TRP A 510 -13.69 -10.91 -34.42
N GLU A 511 -13.68 -10.37 -35.63
CA GLU A 511 -13.77 -8.94 -35.92
C GLU A 511 -15.21 -8.45 -35.74
N PHE A 512 -15.65 -8.44 -34.49
CA PHE A 512 -17.02 -8.12 -34.10
C PHE A 512 -17.02 -6.84 -33.27
N SER A 513 -17.72 -5.82 -33.75
CA SER A 513 -17.92 -4.57 -33.02
C SER A 513 -19.11 -4.67 -32.06
N TYR A 514 -18.89 -4.43 -30.77
CA TYR A 514 -19.94 -4.49 -29.75
C TYR A 514 -19.60 -3.64 -28.51
N SER A 515 -20.64 -3.37 -27.71
CA SER A 515 -20.48 -2.76 -26.39
C SER A 515 -20.27 -3.83 -25.33
N SER A 516 -19.14 -3.75 -24.61
CA SER A 516 -18.87 -4.63 -23.47
C SER A 516 -19.82 -4.41 -22.31
N TRP A 517 -20.46 -3.24 -22.22
CA TRP A 517 -21.47 -2.98 -21.19
C TRP A 517 -22.71 -3.86 -21.37
N THR A 518 -23.08 -4.13 -22.62
CA THR A 518 -24.11 -5.13 -22.97
C THR A 518 -23.65 -6.54 -22.57
N LEU A 519 -22.41 -6.91 -22.92
CA LEU A 519 -21.81 -8.19 -22.53
C LEU A 519 -21.83 -8.40 -21.01
N PHE A 520 -21.44 -7.37 -20.25
CA PHE A 520 -21.40 -7.43 -18.79
C PHE A 520 -22.78 -7.58 -18.17
N THR A 521 -23.79 -6.93 -18.76
CA THR A 521 -25.19 -7.13 -18.37
C THR A 521 -25.59 -8.58 -18.60
N CYS A 522 -25.25 -9.17 -19.76
CA CYS A 522 -25.50 -10.59 -20.03
C CYS A 522 -24.80 -11.53 -19.03
N GLU A 523 -23.55 -11.27 -18.66
CA GLU A 523 -22.79 -12.09 -17.68
C GLU A 523 -23.44 -12.05 -16.28
N VAL A 524 -23.91 -10.87 -15.85
CA VAL A 524 -24.63 -10.72 -14.57
C VAL A 524 -25.98 -11.43 -14.63
N GLU A 525 -26.71 -11.32 -15.75
CA GLU A 525 -27.99 -12.03 -15.94
C GLU A 525 -27.80 -13.55 -16.02
N MET A 526 -26.74 -14.03 -16.66
CA MET A 526 -26.37 -15.45 -16.65
C MET A 526 -26.09 -15.95 -15.25
N LEU A 527 -25.30 -15.20 -14.46
CA LEU A 527 -25.03 -15.56 -13.07
C LEU A 527 -26.34 -15.66 -12.27
N LEU A 528 -27.28 -14.72 -12.47
CA LEU A 528 -28.61 -14.80 -11.86
C LEU A 528 -29.34 -16.08 -12.26
N HIS A 529 -29.32 -16.52 -13.52
CA HIS A 529 -30.00 -17.76 -13.91
C HIS A 529 -29.37 -19.00 -13.29
N VAL A 530 -28.04 -19.05 -13.21
CA VAL A 530 -27.30 -20.24 -12.78
C VAL A 530 -26.99 -20.27 -11.28
N VAL A 531 -27.48 -19.35 -10.44
CA VAL A 531 -27.17 -19.30 -8.98
C VAL A 531 -27.36 -20.64 -8.24
N SER A 532 -28.23 -21.52 -8.75
CA SER A 532 -28.52 -22.83 -8.17
C SER A 532 -27.79 -24.00 -8.84
N ALA A 533 -26.94 -23.74 -9.84
CA ALA A 533 -26.19 -24.74 -10.61
C ALA A 533 -24.81 -25.01 -10.00
N ALA A 534 -24.15 -26.09 -10.43
CA ALA A 534 -22.79 -26.42 -9.99
C ALA A 534 -21.74 -25.38 -10.46
N ASP A 535 -21.98 -24.75 -11.61
CA ASP A 535 -21.00 -23.88 -12.28
C ASP A 535 -21.00 -22.42 -11.76
N VAL A 536 -21.75 -22.12 -10.68
CA VAL A 536 -21.88 -20.77 -10.09
C VAL A 536 -20.53 -20.11 -9.85
N ILE A 537 -19.56 -20.87 -9.33
CA ILE A 537 -18.23 -20.37 -8.99
C ILE A 537 -17.51 -19.83 -10.24
N THR A 538 -17.65 -20.52 -11.37
CA THR A 538 -17.06 -20.11 -12.66
C THR A 538 -17.67 -18.78 -13.14
N HIS A 539 -18.99 -18.62 -13.02
CA HIS A 539 -19.66 -17.37 -13.36
C HIS A 539 -19.34 -16.24 -12.36
N CYS A 540 -19.21 -16.54 -11.07
CA CYS A 540 -18.74 -15.61 -10.05
C CYS A 540 -17.35 -15.06 -10.36
N ALA A 541 -16.41 -15.90 -10.81
CA ALA A 541 -15.07 -15.47 -11.21
C ALA A 541 -15.08 -14.52 -12.42
N ARG A 542 -16.08 -14.63 -13.32
CA ARG A 542 -16.27 -13.73 -14.45
C ARG A 542 -16.95 -12.42 -14.06
N VAL A 543 -17.95 -12.47 -13.16
CA VAL A 543 -18.74 -11.31 -12.74
C VAL A 543 -18.00 -10.43 -11.73
N LYS A 544 -17.15 -11.00 -10.86
CA LYS A 544 -16.43 -10.21 -9.84
C LYS A 544 -15.63 -9.03 -10.44
N PRO A 545 -14.76 -9.20 -11.46
CA PRO A 545 -14.00 -8.09 -12.02
C PRO A 545 -14.89 -7.01 -12.68
N ILE A 546 -16.05 -7.40 -13.21
CA ILE A 546 -17.05 -6.47 -13.76
C ILE A 546 -17.59 -5.58 -12.63
N LEU A 547 -18.01 -6.18 -11.51
CA LEU A 547 -18.53 -5.44 -10.36
C LEU A 547 -17.45 -4.53 -9.75
N ASP A 548 -16.22 -5.02 -9.62
CA ASP A 548 -15.11 -4.21 -9.10
C ASP A 548 -14.86 -2.96 -9.97
N LEU A 549 -14.90 -3.10 -11.30
CA LEU A 549 -14.77 -1.98 -12.24
C LEU A 549 -15.94 -0.99 -12.10
N VAL A 550 -17.18 -1.48 -12.06
CA VAL A 550 -18.37 -0.64 -11.93
C VAL A 550 -18.37 0.12 -10.60
N SER A 551 -18.00 -0.54 -9.49
CA SER A 551 -17.84 0.11 -8.20
C SER A 551 -16.77 1.21 -8.26
N LYS A 552 -15.63 0.93 -8.89
CA LYS A 552 -14.55 1.92 -9.02
C LYS A 552 -14.96 3.12 -9.85
N ILE A 553 -15.59 2.90 -11.00
CA ILE A 553 -16.12 3.96 -11.88
C ILE A 553 -17.10 4.84 -11.11
N THR A 554 -18.15 4.24 -10.54
CA THR A 554 -19.21 4.98 -9.83
C THR A 554 -18.71 5.74 -8.60
N SER A 555 -17.70 5.20 -7.90
CA SER A 555 -17.06 5.88 -6.77
C SER A 555 -16.20 7.09 -7.16
N THR A 556 -15.64 7.08 -8.39
CA THR A 556 -14.68 8.08 -8.86
C THR A 556 -15.36 9.20 -9.63
N ASP A 557 -16.25 8.86 -10.57
CA ASP A 557 -17.05 9.83 -11.31
C ASP A 557 -18.43 9.28 -11.67
N TRP A 558 -19.43 10.14 -11.55
CA TRP A 558 -20.83 9.73 -11.64
C TRP A 558 -21.44 9.93 -13.03
N THR A 559 -20.76 10.64 -13.93
CA THR A 559 -21.35 11.09 -15.22
C THR A 559 -21.82 9.96 -16.12
N VAL A 560 -21.24 8.77 -15.98
CA VAL A 560 -21.61 7.58 -16.77
C VAL A 560 -22.58 6.63 -16.03
N SER A 561 -23.00 6.96 -14.80
CA SER A 561 -23.78 6.05 -13.96
C SER A 561 -25.14 5.69 -14.55
N ASP A 562 -25.79 6.64 -15.24
CA ASP A 562 -27.07 6.41 -15.90
C ASP A 562 -26.95 5.39 -17.04
N CYS A 563 -25.83 5.42 -17.78
CA CYS A 563 -25.54 4.44 -18.81
C CYS A 563 -25.28 3.03 -18.24
N LEU A 564 -24.82 2.95 -17.00
CA LEU A 564 -24.59 1.69 -16.27
C LEU A 564 -25.86 1.16 -15.57
N TRP A 565 -27.00 1.85 -15.72
CA TRP A 565 -28.28 1.45 -15.10
C TRP A 565 -28.72 0.00 -15.40
N PRO A 566 -28.63 -0.51 -16.66
CA PRO A 566 -29.03 -1.89 -16.97
C PRO A 566 -28.29 -2.94 -16.13
N LEU A 567 -27.03 -2.69 -15.82
CA LEU A 567 -26.20 -3.56 -14.99
C LEU A 567 -26.45 -3.32 -13.49
N THR A 568 -26.41 -2.06 -13.06
CA THR A 568 -26.48 -1.70 -11.64
C THR A 568 -27.84 -2.04 -11.01
N SER A 569 -28.93 -2.00 -11.77
CA SER A 569 -30.26 -2.42 -11.31
C SER A 569 -30.34 -3.92 -10.96
N ARG A 570 -29.53 -4.77 -11.63
CA ARG A 570 -29.48 -6.22 -11.37
C ARG A 570 -28.70 -6.58 -10.11
N ILE A 571 -27.85 -5.68 -9.59
CA ILE A 571 -27.01 -5.93 -8.40
C ILE A 571 -27.85 -6.25 -7.16
N TYR A 572 -29.02 -5.62 -6.99
CA TYR A 572 -29.91 -5.90 -5.86
C TYR A 572 -30.42 -7.36 -5.87
N MET A 573 -30.85 -7.84 -7.04
CA MET A 573 -31.28 -9.23 -7.20
C MET A 573 -30.12 -10.20 -6.99
N LEU A 574 -28.94 -9.84 -7.46
CA LEU A 574 -27.74 -10.65 -7.30
C LEU A 574 -27.36 -10.79 -5.83
N LEU A 575 -27.35 -9.67 -5.09
CA LEU A 575 -27.12 -9.66 -3.66
C LEU A 575 -28.15 -10.53 -2.91
N GLN A 576 -29.44 -10.40 -3.23
CA GLN A 576 -30.48 -11.20 -2.60
C GLN A 576 -30.27 -12.70 -2.83
N ARG A 577 -29.99 -13.13 -4.07
CA ARG A 577 -29.85 -14.56 -4.40
C ARG A 577 -28.54 -15.18 -3.93
N LEU A 578 -27.42 -14.46 -4.04
CA LEU A 578 -26.11 -15.00 -3.64
C LEU A 578 -25.99 -15.16 -2.11
N THR A 579 -26.68 -14.32 -1.34
CA THR A 579 -26.66 -14.38 0.12
C THR A 579 -27.49 -15.54 0.69
N SER A 580 -28.34 -16.17 -0.12
CA SER A 580 -29.19 -17.31 0.27
C SER A 580 -28.62 -18.67 -0.14
N VAL A 581 -27.47 -18.72 -0.83
CA VAL A 581 -26.83 -19.98 -1.25
C VAL A 581 -26.08 -20.61 -0.08
N ILE A 582 -26.06 -21.95 0.00
CA ILE A 582 -25.38 -22.71 1.06
C ILE A 582 -23.91 -22.30 1.22
N ASN A 583 -23.21 -22.12 0.08
CA ASN A 583 -21.83 -21.66 0.04
C ASN A 583 -21.76 -20.30 -0.67
N PRO A 584 -22.02 -19.19 0.05
CA PRO A 584 -22.12 -17.87 -0.54
C PRO A 584 -20.75 -17.39 -1.05
N PRO A 585 -20.66 -16.83 -2.28
CA PRO A 585 -19.42 -16.27 -2.80
C PRO A 585 -19.16 -14.89 -2.17
N VAL A 586 -18.53 -14.89 -0.99
CA VAL A 586 -18.26 -13.72 -0.14
C VAL A 586 -17.63 -12.55 -0.92
N ASP A 587 -16.65 -12.84 -1.78
CA ASP A 587 -15.96 -11.82 -2.58
C ASP A 587 -16.90 -11.10 -3.57
N VAL A 588 -17.80 -11.83 -4.22
CA VAL A 588 -18.77 -11.24 -5.16
C VAL A 588 -19.81 -10.42 -4.40
N ILE A 589 -20.24 -10.93 -3.24
CA ILE A 589 -21.17 -10.21 -2.34
C ILE A 589 -20.54 -8.89 -1.89
N ALA A 590 -19.26 -8.90 -1.48
CA ALA A 590 -18.53 -7.69 -1.12
C ALA A 590 -18.46 -6.70 -2.30
N SER A 591 -18.16 -7.15 -3.51
CA SER A 591 -18.18 -6.31 -4.72
C SER A 591 -19.58 -5.73 -5.01
N CYS A 592 -20.67 -6.50 -4.84
CA CYS A 592 -22.04 -6.00 -4.92
C CYS A 592 -22.30 -4.87 -3.92
N VAL A 593 -21.93 -5.08 -2.66
CA VAL A 593 -22.11 -4.09 -1.59
C VAL A 593 -21.30 -2.82 -1.86
N ASN A 594 -20.06 -2.95 -2.37
CA ASN A 594 -19.23 -1.81 -2.77
C ASN A 594 -19.83 -1.03 -3.94
N CYS A 595 -20.41 -1.69 -4.95
CA CYS A 595 -21.17 -1.01 -6.01
C CYS A 595 -22.33 -0.20 -5.43
N LEU A 596 -23.12 -0.81 -4.53
CA LEU A 596 -24.25 -0.13 -3.89
C LEU A 596 -23.78 1.04 -3.00
N SER A 597 -22.64 0.91 -2.33
CA SER A 597 -22.01 1.99 -1.57
C SER A 597 -21.61 3.16 -2.47
N GLY A 598 -21.06 2.89 -3.66
CA GLY A 598 -20.74 3.91 -4.67
C GLY A 598 -22.00 4.65 -5.15
N LEU A 599 -23.07 3.91 -5.46
CA LEU A 599 -24.36 4.50 -5.87
C LEU A 599 -25.03 5.29 -4.73
N ALA A 600 -24.92 4.82 -3.49
CA ALA A 600 -25.51 5.45 -2.32
C ALA A 600 -24.91 6.83 -2.01
N ALA A 601 -23.67 7.09 -2.44
CA ALA A 601 -23.02 8.38 -2.24
C ALA A 601 -23.74 9.54 -2.94
N ARG A 602 -24.57 9.24 -3.95
CA ARG A 602 -25.36 10.24 -4.69
C ARG A 602 -26.86 10.05 -4.53
N MET A 603 -27.35 8.81 -4.50
CA MET A 603 -28.78 8.49 -4.41
C MET A 603 -29.13 7.63 -3.19
N PRO A 604 -28.85 8.11 -1.96
CA PRO A 604 -28.98 7.31 -0.74
C PRO A 604 -30.41 6.80 -0.50
N ALA A 605 -31.43 7.61 -0.80
CA ALA A 605 -32.84 7.23 -0.61
C ALA A 605 -33.29 6.10 -1.55
N LYS A 606 -32.88 6.15 -2.83
CA LYS A 606 -33.23 5.13 -3.83
C LYS A 606 -32.55 3.80 -3.53
N VAL A 607 -31.26 3.85 -3.18
CA VAL A 607 -30.49 2.67 -2.79
C VAL A 607 -31.07 2.05 -1.53
N TRP A 608 -31.35 2.86 -0.51
CA TRP A 608 -31.98 2.40 0.73
C TRP A 608 -33.32 1.69 0.49
N SER A 609 -34.23 2.32 -0.26
CA SER A 609 -35.55 1.76 -0.58
C SER A 609 -35.43 0.38 -1.24
N SER A 610 -34.58 0.27 -2.26
CA SER A 610 -34.36 -0.97 -3.00
C SER A 610 -33.68 -2.05 -2.14
N LEU A 611 -32.68 -1.65 -1.35
CA LEU A 611 -31.89 -2.56 -0.53
C LEU A 611 -32.68 -3.15 0.64
N ARG A 612 -33.62 -2.39 1.22
CA ARG A 612 -34.49 -2.86 2.31
C ARG A 612 -35.25 -4.15 1.95
N HIS A 613 -35.61 -4.31 0.68
CA HIS A 613 -36.37 -5.46 0.20
C HIS A 613 -35.50 -6.70 -0.11
N THR A 614 -34.17 -6.58 -0.09
CA THR A 614 -33.25 -7.69 -0.38
C THR A 614 -33.06 -8.66 0.77
N GLY A 615 -33.41 -8.26 2.00
CA GLY A 615 -33.11 -9.03 3.22
C GLY A 615 -31.64 -9.02 3.66
N PHE A 616 -30.77 -8.28 2.95
CA PHE A 616 -29.35 -8.20 3.28
C PHE A 616 -29.11 -7.48 4.62
N LEU A 617 -29.76 -6.32 4.80
CA LEU A 617 -29.55 -5.46 5.97
C LEU A 617 -30.28 -5.98 7.22
N PRO A 618 -29.73 -5.69 8.42
CA PRO A 618 -30.47 -5.83 9.67
C PRO A 618 -31.80 -5.06 9.65
N PHE A 619 -32.83 -5.65 10.23
CA PHE A 619 -34.17 -5.05 10.27
C PHE A 619 -34.86 -5.32 11.61
N SER A 620 -35.83 -4.47 11.96
CA SER A 620 -36.70 -4.68 13.12
C SER A 620 -38.05 -5.23 12.66
N SER A 621 -38.54 -6.29 13.29
CA SER A 621 -39.92 -6.76 13.09
C SER A 621 -40.95 -5.92 13.84
N ILE A 622 -40.51 -5.09 14.80
CA ILE A 622 -41.36 -4.27 15.66
C ILE A 622 -41.13 -2.77 15.36
N PRO A 623 -42.18 -1.93 15.30
CA PRO A 623 -42.02 -0.49 15.16
C PRO A 623 -41.26 0.10 16.33
N LEU A 624 -40.13 0.76 16.05
CA LEU A 624 -39.29 1.39 17.04
C LEU A 624 -39.89 2.73 17.48
N SER A 625 -40.50 2.77 18.66
CA SER A 625 -41.24 3.93 19.18
C SER A 625 -40.49 4.70 20.27
N THR A 626 -39.70 4.03 21.11
CA THR A 626 -38.97 4.66 22.24
C THR A 626 -37.47 4.37 22.18
N LEU A 627 -36.65 5.28 22.75
CA LEU A 627 -35.19 5.13 22.84
C LEU A 627 -34.77 3.88 23.63
N ALA A 628 -35.50 3.51 24.69
CA ALA A 628 -35.24 2.32 25.48
C ALA A 628 -35.49 1.02 24.67
N GLN A 629 -36.57 0.98 23.88
CA GLN A 629 -36.83 -0.14 22.96
C GLN A 629 -35.77 -0.23 21.87
N CYS A 630 -35.37 0.90 21.27
CA CYS A 630 -34.26 0.94 20.31
C CYS A 630 -32.96 0.40 20.94
N ALA A 631 -32.63 0.87 22.14
CA ALA A 631 -31.40 0.47 22.82
C ALA A 631 -31.40 -0.98 23.30
N SER A 632 -32.57 -1.60 23.54
CA SER A 632 -32.65 -3.02 23.91
C SER A 632 -32.22 -3.96 22.79
N ALA A 633 -32.40 -3.55 21.53
CA ALA A 633 -32.29 -4.39 20.33
C ALA A 633 -33.27 -5.59 20.30
N GLU A 634 -34.28 -5.61 21.16
CA GLU A 634 -35.30 -6.66 21.21
C GLU A 634 -36.14 -6.66 19.92
N GLY A 635 -36.33 -7.84 19.32
CA GLY A 635 -37.05 -7.99 18.04
C GLY A 635 -36.27 -7.54 16.79
N MET A 636 -34.97 -7.22 16.93
CA MET A 636 -34.09 -6.98 15.78
C MET A 636 -33.55 -8.29 15.22
N LYS A 637 -33.52 -8.39 13.89
CA LYS A 637 -32.91 -9.50 13.15
C LYS A 637 -31.67 -8.99 12.43
N ALA A 638 -30.60 -9.76 12.48
CA ALA A 638 -29.30 -9.38 11.91
C ALA A 638 -29.26 -9.41 10.36
N GLY A 639 -30.33 -9.87 9.71
CA GLY A 639 -30.42 -10.00 8.25
C GLY A 639 -29.42 -11.02 7.69
N ASN A 640 -29.33 -11.11 6.36
CA ASN A 640 -28.36 -12.02 5.73
C ASN A 640 -26.90 -11.58 6.01
N HIS A 641 -26.63 -10.28 6.18
CA HIS A 641 -25.31 -9.81 6.57
C HIS A 641 -24.84 -10.42 7.90
N GLY A 642 -25.67 -10.36 8.96
CA GLY A 642 -25.31 -10.91 10.25
C GLY A 642 -25.06 -12.43 10.20
N ASN A 643 -25.86 -13.15 9.41
CA ASN A 643 -25.66 -14.58 9.19
C ASN A 643 -24.32 -14.86 8.50
N LEU A 644 -23.97 -14.10 7.46
CA LEU A 644 -22.67 -14.22 6.79
C LEU A 644 -21.50 -13.94 7.74
N LEU A 645 -21.62 -12.90 8.57
CA LEU A 645 -20.57 -12.54 9.51
C LEU A 645 -20.26 -13.68 10.49
N VAL A 646 -21.30 -14.25 11.12
CA VAL A 646 -21.14 -15.28 12.17
C VAL A 646 -20.86 -16.66 11.58
N GLN A 647 -21.52 -17.04 10.49
CA GLN A 647 -21.45 -18.41 9.95
C GLN A 647 -20.33 -18.61 8.93
N ILE A 648 -19.86 -17.55 8.26
CA ILE A 648 -18.91 -17.64 7.15
C ILE A 648 -17.64 -16.85 7.41
N GLU A 649 -17.73 -15.53 7.67
CA GLU A 649 -16.55 -14.66 7.80
C GLU A 649 -15.74 -14.94 9.06
N GLN A 650 -16.40 -15.01 10.23
CA GLN A 650 -15.71 -15.29 11.50
C GLN A 650 -15.03 -16.66 11.55
N PRO A 651 -15.60 -17.76 11.02
CA PRO A 651 -14.89 -19.04 10.94
C PRO A 651 -13.73 -19.05 9.95
N ARG A 652 -13.81 -18.27 8.86
CA ARG A 652 -12.78 -18.19 7.80
C ARG A 652 -11.67 -17.18 8.09
N TRP A 653 -11.86 -16.29 9.06
CA TRP A 653 -10.92 -15.21 9.43
C TRP A 653 -10.74 -14.15 8.32
N GLU A 654 -11.75 -14.03 7.44
CA GLU A 654 -11.81 -13.12 6.29
C GLU A 654 -13.08 -12.27 6.38
N TYR A 655 -12.94 -10.94 6.31
CA TYR A 655 -14.01 -9.97 6.64
C TYR A 655 -14.34 -9.02 5.49
N ALA A 656 -14.32 -9.51 4.24
CA ALA A 656 -14.53 -8.68 3.05
C ALA A 656 -15.93 -8.05 2.98
N VAL A 657 -16.97 -8.80 3.33
CA VAL A 657 -18.37 -8.33 3.36
C VAL A 657 -18.59 -7.42 4.55
N ALA A 658 -18.06 -7.71 5.73
CA ALA A 658 -18.12 -6.82 6.89
C ALA A 658 -17.52 -5.43 6.60
N ILE A 659 -16.35 -5.38 5.95
CA ILE A 659 -15.71 -4.10 5.56
C ILE A 659 -16.58 -3.35 4.55
N ALA A 660 -17.11 -4.04 3.54
CA ALA A 660 -17.99 -3.44 2.54
C ALA A 660 -19.30 -2.92 3.17
N PHE A 661 -19.87 -3.68 4.12
CA PHE A 661 -21.06 -3.30 4.88
C PHE A 661 -20.83 -2.03 5.69
N LEU A 662 -19.73 -1.92 6.45
CA LEU A 662 -19.40 -0.70 7.19
C LEU A 662 -19.30 0.51 6.26
N SER A 663 -18.61 0.37 5.12
CA SER A 663 -18.54 1.43 4.10
C SER A 663 -19.92 1.84 3.58
N LEU A 664 -20.81 0.87 3.33
CA LEU A 664 -22.17 1.13 2.88
C LEU A 664 -22.98 1.88 3.96
N ILE A 665 -22.93 1.43 5.21
CA ILE A 665 -23.64 2.08 6.33
C ILE A 665 -23.16 3.51 6.51
N LYS A 666 -21.84 3.74 6.48
CA LYS A 666 -21.25 5.07 6.49
C LYS A 666 -21.86 5.99 5.44
N THR A 667 -21.93 5.52 4.20
CA THR A 667 -22.44 6.31 3.08
C THR A 667 -23.95 6.55 3.20
N LEU A 668 -24.73 5.55 3.63
CA LEU A 668 -26.17 5.68 3.81
C LEU A 668 -26.51 6.65 4.95
N VAL A 669 -25.84 6.54 6.09
CA VAL A 669 -26.01 7.44 7.23
C VAL A 669 -25.67 8.87 6.83
N ARG A 670 -24.54 9.09 6.15
CA ARG A 670 -24.17 10.43 5.65
C ARG A 670 -25.17 10.96 4.62
N GLY A 671 -25.65 10.11 3.73
CA GLY A 671 -26.61 10.50 2.69
C GLY A 671 -28.04 10.74 3.19
N GLN A 672 -28.40 10.22 4.37
CA GLN A 672 -29.73 10.41 4.97
C GLN A 672 -29.78 11.47 6.08
N LEU A 673 -28.68 12.19 6.33
CA LEU A 673 -28.64 13.39 7.19
C LEU A 673 -29.71 14.40 6.72
N GLY A 674 -30.82 14.51 7.46
CA GLY A 674 -31.97 15.38 7.15
C GLY A 674 -33.23 14.70 6.58
N SER A 675 -33.23 13.38 6.32
CA SER A 675 -34.40 12.65 5.81
C SER A 675 -35.24 11.99 6.92
N THR A 676 -36.57 11.93 6.76
CA THR A 676 -37.48 11.23 7.69
C THR A 676 -37.32 9.70 7.70
N GLN A 677 -36.51 9.13 6.78
CA GLN A 677 -36.28 7.68 6.68
C GLN A 677 -35.23 7.12 7.67
N ASN A 678 -34.64 7.96 8.52
CA ASN A 678 -33.57 7.60 9.47
C ASN A 678 -33.91 6.47 10.46
N LYS A 679 -35.19 6.24 10.77
CA LYS A 679 -35.62 5.15 11.67
C LYS A 679 -35.28 3.76 11.10
N GLY A 680 -35.16 3.63 9.78
CA GLY A 680 -34.85 2.36 9.13
C GLY A 680 -33.41 1.87 9.36
N LEU A 681 -32.45 2.79 9.53
CA LEU A 681 -31.03 2.48 9.71
C LEU A 681 -30.66 2.09 11.15
N VAL A 682 -31.58 2.28 12.11
CA VAL A 682 -31.34 2.00 13.55
C VAL A 682 -30.82 0.57 13.79
N PRO A 683 -31.40 -0.51 13.22
CA PRO A 683 -30.88 -1.87 13.41
C PRO A 683 -29.47 -2.07 12.85
N CYS A 684 -29.11 -1.37 11.77
CA CYS A 684 -27.77 -1.46 11.19
C CYS A 684 -26.72 -0.82 12.12
N VAL A 685 -27.01 0.37 12.65
CA VAL A 685 -26.12 1.06 13.59
C VAL A 685 -25.98 0.29 14.91
N LEU A 686 -27.07 -0.33 15.39
CA LEU A 686 -27.01 -1.15 16.60
C LEU A 686 -26.21 -2.43 16.43
N LEU A 687 -26.27 -3.09 15.26
CA LEU A 687 -25.38 -4.21 14.98
C LEU A 687 -23.91 -3.80 15.11
N VAL A 688 -23.56 -2.62 14.57
CA VAL A 688 -22.19 -2.09 14.67
C VAL A 688 -21.81 -1.80 16.12
N LEU A 689 -22.68 -1.10 16.87
CA LEU A 689 -22.40 -0.68 18.24
C LEU A 689 -22.38 -1.83 19.25
N LYS A 690 -23.27 -2.82 19.11
CA LYS A 690 -23.41 -3.91 20.10
C LYS A 690 -22.61 -5.16 19.76
N GLU A 691 -22.50 -5.50 18.48
CA GLU A 691 -21.87 -6.77 18.09
C GLU A 691 -20.47 -6.54 17.51
N MET A 692 -20.32 -5.64 16.53
CA MET A 692 -19.04 -5.50 15.83
C MET A 692 -17.98 -4.76 16.66
N LEU A 693 -18.29 -3.55 17.17
CA LEU A 693 -17.33 -2.73 17.91
C LEU A 693 -16.89 -3.36 19.25
N PRO A 694 -17.76 -4.02 20.03
CA PRO A 694 -17.31 -4.64 21.27
C PRO A 694 -16.50 -5.92 21.04
N THR A 695 -16.74 -6.65 19.95
CA THR A 695 -16.14 -7.99 19.77
C THR A 695 -15.03 -8.08 18.74
N TYR A 696 -14.79 -7.07 17.89
CA TYR A 696 -13.78 -7.17 16.82
C TYR A 696 -12.39 -7.55 17.35
N HIS A 697 -12.00 -7.09 18.54
CA HIS A 697 -10.70 -7.43 19.13
C HIS A 697 -10.55 -8.92 19.48
N LYS A 698 -11.65 -9.66 19.62
CA LYS A 698 -11.70 -11.11 19.89
C LYS A 698 -11.68 -11.95 18.61
N TRP A 699 -11.86 -11.32 17.44
CA TRP A 699 -11.88 -12.00 16.16
C TRP A 699 -10.47 -12.43 15.73
N ARG A 700 -10.38 -13.46 14.90
CA ARG A 700 -9.13 -13.95 14.32
C ARG A 700 -8.98 -13.41 12.90
N TYR A 701 -7.76 -13.04 12.51
CA TYR A 701 -7.51 -12.38 11.23
C TYR A 701 -6.42 -13.12 10.45
N ASN A 702 -6.68 -13.42 9.17
CA ASN A 702 -5.67 -13.97 8.26
C ASN A 702 -4.59 -12.96 7.86
N THR A 703 -4.98 -11.69 7.76
CA THR A 703 -4.14 -10.62 7.21
C THR A 703 -3.95 -9.53 8.25
N TYR A 704 -2.70 -9.10 8.43
CA TYR A 704 -2.33 -7.97 9.29
C TYR A 704 -2.99 -6.67 8.78
N GLY A 705 -3.41 -5.77 9.68
CA GLY A 705 -4.07 -4.50 9.32
C GLY A 705 -5.60 -4.56 9.14
N VAL A 706 -6.19 -5.76 8.96
CA VAL A 706 -7.65 -5.90 8.78
C VAL A 706 -8.41 -5.50 10.05
N ARG A 707 -7.87 -5.86 11.21
CA ARG A 707 -8.43 -5.49 12.52
C ARG A 707 -8.51 -3.98 12.68
N GLU A 708 -7.43 -3.30 12.37
CA GLU A 708 -7.28 -1.84 12.45
C GLU A 708 -8.23 -1.17 11.46
N ARG A 709 -8.35 -1.69 10.24
CA ARG A 709 -9.30 -1.17 9.24
C ARG A 709 -10.75 -1.25 9.70
N ILE A 710 -11.15 -2.38 10.32
CA ILE A 710 -12.49 -2.54 10.90
C ILE A 710 -12.69 -1.56 12.06
N ALA A 711 -11.69 -1.40 12.94
CA ALA A 711 -11.74 -0.45 14.04
C ALA A 711 -11.89 1.00 13.55
N CYS A 712 -11.07 1.41 12.57
CA CYS A 712 -11.15 2.72 11.95
C CYS A 712 -12.52 2.97 11.30
N ASN A 713 -13.04 2.02 10.51
CA ASN A 713 -14.35 2.15 9.89
C ASN A 713 -15.45 2.33 10.93
N ASN A 714 -15.51 1.45 11.94
CA ASN A 714 -16.46 1.55 13.05
C ASN A 714 -16.41 2.92 13.74
N LEU A 715 -15.20 3.40 14.08
CA LEU A 715 -15.02 4.70 14.73
C LEU A 715 -15.43 5.87 13.82
N THR A 716 -15.11 5.81 12.52
CA THR A 716 -15.51 6.87 11.58
C THR A 716 -17.02 6.91 11.35
N ASP A 717 -17.69 5.77 11.43
CA ASP A 717 -19.15 5.68 11.29
C ASP A 717 -19.82 6.32 12.51
N ILE A 718 -19.36 5.96 13.71
CA ILE A 718 -19.86 6.48 14.98
C ILE A 718 -19.59 7.98 15.10
N SER A 719 -18.36 8.42 14.81
CA SER A 719 -18.00 9.84 14.81
C SER A 719 -18.85 10.63 13.81
N GLY A 720 -19.08 10.09 12.61
CA GLY A 720 -19.96 10.70 11.61
C GLY A 720 -21.39 10.89 12.10
N ILE A 721 -21.93 9.95 12.88
CA ILE A 721 -23.28 10.05 13.47
C ILE A 721 -23.31 11.06 14.62
N VAL A 722 -22.31 11.01 15.52
CA VAL A 722 -22.26 11.86 16.72
C VAL A 722 -22.04 13.34 16.35
N CYS A 723 -21.19 13.62 15.37
CA CYS A 723 -20.90 14.98 14.91
C CYS A 723 -21.96 15.53 13.93
N GLY A 724 -22.82 14.68 13.35
CA GLY A 724 -23.88 15.09 12.44
C GLY A 724 -25.06 15.72 13.18
N SER A 725 -25.27 17.03 13.02
CA SER A 725 -26.28 17.82 13.74
C SER A 725 -27.75 17.50 13.38
N SER A 726 -28.02 16.62 12.43
CA SER A 726 -29.33 16.47 11.78
C SER A 726 -30.05 15.12 12.01
N THR A 727 -29.55 14.25 12.91
CA THR A 727 -30.22 12.97 13.25
C THR A 727 -30.37 12.72 14.77
N PRO A 728 -31.24 13.45 15.48
CA PRO A 728 -31.28 13.45 16.94
C PRO A 728 -31.55 12.06 17.55
N THR A 729 -32.34 11.20 16.88
CA THR A 729 -32.62 9.84 17.35
C THR A 729 -31.43 8.88 17.22
N LEU A 730 -30.72 8.89 16.09
CA LEU A 730 -29.52 8.07 15.88
C LEU A 730 -28.35 8.58 16.73
N GLN A 731 -28.19 9.89 16.83
CA GLN A 731 -27.20 10.55 17.68
C GLN A 731 -27.42 10.19 19.15
N SER A 732 -28.65 10.34 19.67
CA SER A 732 -28.99 9.99 21.06
C SER A 732 -28.78 8.50 21.33
N LEU A 733 -29.09 7.63 20.36
CA LEU A 733 -28.86 6.19 20.47
C LEU A 733 -27.37 5.84 20.52
N CYS A 734 -26.54 6.48 19.69
CA CYS A 734 -25.09 6.30 19.71
C CYS A 734 -24.50 6.77 21.04
N ILE A 735 -24.88 7.97 21.50
CA ILE A 735 -24.44 8.51 22.79
C ILE A 735 -24.84 7.58 23.94
N TYR A 736 -26.11 7.14 23.96
CA TYR A 736 -26.60 6.22 24.98
C TYR A 736 -25.84 4.90 24.96
N SER A 737 -25.60 4.32 23.77
CA SER A 737 -24.89 3.04 23.65
C SER A 737 -23.43 3.17 24.07
N LEU A 738 -22.75 4.25 23.68
CA LEU A 738 -21.37 4.50 24.09
C LEU A 738 -21.25 4.74 25.60
N ALA A 739 -22.23 5.39 26.23
CA ALA A 739 -22.23 5.64 27.66
C ALA A 739 -22.60 4.43 28.51
N ASN A 740 -23.48 3.54 28.02
CA ASN A 740 -24.13 2.52 28.86
C ASN A 740 -23.89 1.06 28.41
N THR A 741 -23.07 0.80 27.39
CA THR A 741 -22.79 -0.55 26.89
C THR A 741 -21.29 -0.82 26.72
N GLU A 742 -20.92 -2.06 26.40
CA GLU A 742 -19.53 -2.46 26.11
C GLU A 742 -18.89 -1.68 24.95
N ALA A 743 -19.69 -1.02 24.11
CA ALA A 743 -19.21 -0.13 23.05
C ALA A 743 -18.28 0.97 23.59
N GLY A 744 -18.63 1.57 24.74
CA GLY A 744 -17.78 2.58 25.39
C GLY A 744 -16.46 2.00 25.86
N GLN A 745 -16.49 0.82 26.48
CA GLN A 745 -15.28 0.12 26.92
C GLN A 745 -14.38 -0.25 25.75
N ALA A 746 -14.93 -0.63 24.60
CA ALA A 746 -14.14 -0.89 23.39
C ALA A 746 -13.41 0.37 22.90
N VAL A 747 -14.07 1.53 22.90
CA VAL A 747 -13.44 2.81 22.55
C VAL A 747 -12.35 3.17 23.58
N VAL A 748 -12.61 2.98 24.87
CA VAL A 748 -11.61 3.19 25.94
C VAL A 748 -10.44 2.24 25.79
N ASN A 749 -10.66 0.99 25.42
CA ASN A 749 -9.58 0.03 25.17
C ASN A 749 -8.75 0.44 23.94
N ILE A 750 -9.37 0.95 22.87
CA ILE A 750 -8.66 1.51 21.72
C ILE A 750 -7.80 2.70 22.15
N MET A 751 -8.34 3.61 22.96
CA MET A 751 -7.58 4.75 23.51
C MET A 751 -6.48 4.30 24.48
N GLY A 752 -6.74 3.25 25.26
CA GLY A 752 -5.86 2.68 26.30
C GLY A 752 -4.71 1.84 25.74
N VAL A 753 -4.79 1.38 24.49
CA VAL A 753 -3.63 0.89 23.73
C VAL A 753 -2.54 1.97 23.65
N GLY A 754 -2.92 3.25 23.75
CA GLY A 754 -2.01 4.39 23.82
C GLY A 754 -1.47 4.78 22.45
N VAL A 755 -1.19 6.08 22.29
CA VAL A 755 -0.57 6.64 21.08
C VAL A 755 0.77 5.94 20.82
N ASP A 756 1.53 5.59 21.85
CA ASP A 756 2.84 4.94 21.73
C ASP A 756 2.76 3.53 21.12
N THR A 757 1.78 2.70 21.53
CA THR A 757 1.58 1.37 20.92
C THR A 757 0.94 1.49 19.54
N ILE A 758 0.09 2.51 19.33
CA ILE A 758 -0.47 2.83 18.01
C ILE A 758 0.64 3.33 17.09
N ASP A 759 1.60 4.12 17.54
CA ASP A 759 2.74 4.63 16.76
C ASP A 759 3.76 3.52 16.50
N VAL A 760 4.01 2.63 17.46
CA VAL A 760 4.80 1.41 17.24
C VAL A 760 4.09 0.47 16.28
N VAL A 761 2.76 0.34 16.34
CA VAL A 761 1.96 -0.43 15.36
C VAL A 761 1.89 0.29 14.03
N LEU A 762 1.78 1.62 13.95
CA LEU A 762 1.77 2.42 12.71
C LEU A 762 3.17 2.50 12.09
N ALA A 763 4.23 2.33 12.88
CA ALA A 763 5.61 2.27 12.43
C ALA A 763 6.06 0.84 12.09
N ALA A 764 5.46 -0.18 12.70
CA ALA A 764 5.56 -1.58 12.30
C ALA A 764 4.63 -1.90 11.13
N GLN A 765 3.56 -1.11 10.96
CA GLN A 765 2.68 -1.19 9.83
C GLN A 765 3.30 -0.41 8.67
N PRO A 766 3.24 -0.98 7.47
CA PRO A 766 3.33 -0.22 6.25
C PRO A 766 2.23 0.89 6.24
N SER A 767 2.63 2.15 6.46
CA SER A 767 1.78 3.26 6.93
C SER A 767 0.92 3.91 5.84
N GLY A 768 -0.26 3.35 5.54
CA GLY A 768 -1.17 3.77 4.46
C GLY A 768 -1.64 5.22 4.41
#